data_AF-A0AAD7XSP6-F1
#
_entry.id   AF-A0AAD7XSP6-F1
#
_cell.length_a   1.000
_cell.length_b   1.000
_cell.length_c   1.000
_cell.angle_alpha   90.00
_cell.angle_beta   90.00
_cell.angle_gamma   90.00
#
_symmetry.space_group_name_H-M   'P 1'
#
loop_
_entity.id
_entity.type
_entity.pdbx_description
1 polymer ?
#
loop_
_entity_poly.entity_id
_entity_poly.type
_entity_poly.pdbx_seq_one_letter_code
_entity_poly.pdbx_strand_id
1 'polypeptide(L)'
;MDSTIPWPSSFRQHHHTEKQQQQHLPKSSLSMSNDTVIGSSPSNMFYFTQISDLHISKYRFRGHTLHFLHFVQSVLPMIKPRFVVVTGDLTDAKDVRRVTSQQYQEEWQVYRQTIEQGAPAMPWYDMRGNHDCFDLPSWQSHVNFYRTHGKSADLVATGQGIYSWQVKEPFGNYQFVAIDACPKRGPSRPFNFFGYLTSKTMDRLASALKPAFNHTFVFSHYPTTTMVFGVSSKGLGFRDLAKQYSVYFCGHLHRLAAGLGDVLKWYDPKGESLELELGDMMVHGMYRIVAVDHDLISFVDVELPRKQLAPHPVIPLTPAGNIIWPAAIKPAPIVLITNPKDARFAMPTKEPLHRIQSSSHIRFLVFTSSGDGHDDDDDALGDGSGNNNVTVHISIDGVPHPHAATQSSATLWTAPWDPSTLDPRRTHTIKVQVTTPDGQTGSSSIVFRLDNQRVNIKGGPGEFIISSNMAIVLQGFTLIGIAAMLTALIVPKFYDRSRFMQLVQRIHQHPESTSTWHVWVARLLAMPHEQRWCWFATVLFLLALLTLPWFRAEFIPSGTLPHERYGTFYLWGLRFAHEWVPIADTWMFAAGQVWLDVAVFFLIFCWRAAEDACLCVGSPKQATKRPVHEQAWFRGIVVIYWLWRVSELVALGSFYGGIKTLLVYNLLVFWLIFVGYMLCWGKGGIFLAPRQLPVMCPICGRENTNILLKVGGGSSASETAVAAVTAAIEFSEESSGSTSSTPFNGSPRTKNRKRAFKMTGTS
;
A
#
# COMPACT_ATOMS: atom_id res chain seq x y z
N MET A 1 -40.64 11.84 23.20
CA MET A 1 -40.33 10.87 24.26
C MET A 1 -39.37 9.87 23.67
N ASP A 2 -38.10 10.11 23.97
CA ASP A 2 -36.93 9.38 23.49
C ASP A 2 -36.93 7.94 24.01
N SER A 3 -36.52 6.99 23.16
CA SER A 3 -36.01 5.70 23.61
C SER A 3 -34.94 5.20 22.66
N THR A 4 -33.70 5.55 23.00
CA THR A 4 -32.47 4.97 22.47
C THR A 4 -32.21 3.65 23.19
N ILE A 5 -31.95 2.59 22.40
CA ILE A 5 -31.56 1.25 22.88
C ILE A 5 -30.03 1.22 23.04
N PRO A 6 -29.47 0.86 24.21
CA PRO A 6 -28.04 0.69 24.39
C PRO A 6 -27.57 -0.72 24.00
N TRP A 7 -26.45 -0.77 23.27
CA TRP A 7 -25.68 -1.99 22.98
C TRP A 7 -24.88 -2.44 24.21
N PRO A 8 -24.82 -3.75 24.54
CA PRO A 8 -24.10 -4.23 25.71
C PRO A 8 -22.60 -4.38 25.44
N SER A 9 -21.80 -3.72 26.29
CA SER A 9 -20.37 -3.92 26.47
C SER A 9 -20.14 -5.04 27.50
N SER A 10 -19.55 -6.16 27.08
CA SER A 10 -18.72 -7.01 27.95
C SER A 10 -18.11 -8.17 27.18
N PHE A 11 -16.82 -8.04 26.83
CA PHE A 11 -15.95 -9.21 26.70
C PHE A 11 -14.87 -9.09 27.77
N ARG A 12 -15.03 -9.91 28.82
CA ARG A 12 -14.07 -10.10 29.90
C ARG A 12 -12.74 -10.57 29.33
N GLN A 13 -11.66 -9.88 29.72
CA GLN A 13 -10.30 -10.37 29.58
C GLN A 13 -10.13 -11.64 30.42
N HIS A 14 -9.85 -12.77 29.78
CA HIS A 14 -9.31 -13.94 30.44
C HIS A 14 -7.82 -13.69 30.70
N HIS A 15 -7.46 -13.57 31.99
CA HIS A 15 -6.07 -13.63 32.45
C HIS A 15 -5.52 -15.04 32.20
N HIS A 16 -4.71 -15.20 31.16
CA HIS A 16 -3.77 -16.31 31.07
C HIS A 16 -2.44 -15.88 31.70
N THR A 17 -2.10 -16.54 32.80
CA THR A 17 -0.85 -16.37 33.53
C THR A 17 0.27 -17.12 32.79
N GLU A 18 0.83 -16.52 31.75
CA GLU A 18 2.11 -16.98 31.19
C GLU A 18 3.25 -16.39 32.04
N LYS A 19 3.96 -17.26 32.76
CA LYS A 19 5.24 -16.94 33.39
C LYS A 19 6.28 -16.71 32.29
N GLN A 20 6.33 -15.50 31.73
CA GLN A 20 7.50 -15.03 31.00
C GLN A 20 8.61 -14.76 32.02
N GLN A 21 9.72 -15.49 31.91
CA GLN A 21 10.99 -15.09 32.49
C GLN A 21 11.35 -13.72 31.93
N GLN A 22 11.11 -12.66 32.70
CA GLN A 22 11.67 -11.34 32.47
C GLN A 22 13.19 -11.45 32.62
N GLN A 23 13.88 -11.67 31.49
CA GLN A 23 15.25 -11.20 31.39
C GLN A 23 15.18 -9.68 31.49
N HIS A 24 15.70 -9.15 32.60
CA HIS A 24 15.84 -7.71 32.83
C HIS A 24 16.65 -7.10 31.67
N LEU A 25 15.95 -6.47 30.73
CA LEU A 25 16.55 -5.57 29.77
C LEU A 25 17.09 -4.36 30.54
N PRO A 26 18.35 -3.94 30.31
CA PRO A 26 18.93 -2.81 31.01
C PRO A 26 18.14 -1.55 30.68
N LYS A 27 17.58 -0.89 31.71
CA LYS A 27 17.07 0.47 31.58
C LYS A 27 18.25 1.36 31.20
N SER A 28 18.18 1.95 30.01
CA SER A 28 19.07 3.04 29.59
C SER A 28 18.86 4.21 30.56
N SER A 29 19.72 4.34 31.56
CA SER A 29 19.83 5.53 32.39
C SER A 29 20.98 6.38 31.86
N LEU A 30 20.79 6.94 30.67
CA LEU A 30 21.60 8.10 30.27
C LEU A 30 21.06 9.28 31.09
N SER A 31 21.89 9.72 32.04
CA SER A 31 21.75 10.95 32.81
C SER A 31 21.66 12.13 31.85
N MET A 32 20.46 12.46 31.37
CA MET A 32 20.18 13.75 30.76
C MET A 32 20.43 14.79 31.85
N SER A 33 21.37 15.72 31.66
CA SER A 33 21.59 16.79 32.61
C SER A 33 20.26 17.54 32.82
N ASN A 34 19.76 17.51 34.05
CA ASN A 34 18.49 18.13 34.43
C ASN A 34 18.51 19.67 34.33
N ASP A 35 19.68 20.28 34.10
CA ASP A 35 19.87 21.74 34.23
C ASP A 35 19.85 22.49 32.88
N THR A 36 19.67 21.80 31.74
CA THR A 36 19.70 22.46 30.43
C THR A 36 18.38 23.17 30.12
N VAL A 37 18.34 24.48 30.29
CA VAL A 37 17.19 25.34 29.97
C VAL A 37 17.23 25.73 28.49
N ILE A 38 16.11 25.56 27.78
CA ILE A 38 15.95 26.01 26.40
C ILE A 38 15.85 27.55 26.38
N GLY A 39 16.90 28.21 25.86
CA GLY A 39 17.01 29.66 25.73
C GLY A 39 17.17 30.14 24.28
N SER A 40 17.80 31.31 24.08
CA SER A 40 18.03 31.90 22.75
C SER A 40 19.26 31.33 22.02
N SER A 41 20.19 30.68 22.71
CA SER A 41 21.45 30.19 22.14
C SER A 41 21.23 29.16 21.01
N PRO A 42 21.99 29.22 19.90
CA PRO A 42 21.92 28.21 18.83
C PRO A 42 22.55 26.85 19.19
N SER A 43 23.12 26.71 20.39
CA SER A 43 23.69 25.45 20.88
C SER A 43 22.66 24.33 21.04
N ASN A 44 23.15 23.10 21.17
CA ASN A 44 22.37 21.88 21.44
C ASN A 44 21.34 21.52 20.36
N MET A 45 21.64 21.87 19.10
CA MET A 45 20.74 21.62 18.00
C MET A 45 21.49 21.19 16.74
N PHE A 46 20.90 20.24 16.01
CA PHE A 46 21.25 19.94 14.63
C PHE A 46 20.00 19.51 13.86
N TYR A 47 20.06 19.54 12.53
CA TYR A 47 18.97 19.08 11.69
C TYR A 47 19.47 18.34 10.45
N PHE A 48 18.64 17.45 9.93
CA PHE A 48 18.89 16.64 8.74
C PHE A 48 17.64 16.56 7.88
N THR A 49 17.81 16.10 6.64
CA THR A 49 16.71 16.02 5.67
C THR A 49 16.46 14.58 5.24
N GLN A 50 15.19 14.19 5.14
CA GLN A 50 14.74 12.93 4.54
C GLN A 50 14.03 13.24 3.22
N ILE A 51 14.33 12.46 2.19
CA ILE A 51 13.55 12.34 0.95
C ILE A 51 13.25 10.87 0.66
N SER A 52 12.23 10.59 -0.14
CA SER A 52 11.81 9.22 -0.44
C SER A 52 11.12 9.12 -1.79
N ASP A 53 11.09 7.92 -2.37
CA ASP A 53 10.27 7.57 -3.53
C ASP A 53 10.51 8.54 -4.69
N LEU A 54 11.79 8.65 -5.09
CA LEU A 54 12.24 9.54 -6.15
C LEU A 54 11.68 9.12 -7.51
N HIS A 55 11.68 7.79 -7.74
CA HIS A 55 11.28 7.15 -8.98
C HIS A 55 11.88 7.82 -10.21
N ILE A 56 13.20 8.01 -10.26
CA ILE A 56 13.85 8.55 -11.46
C ILE A 56 13.48 7.67 -12.65
N SER A 57 12.89 8.27 -13.69
CA SER A 57 12.20 7.52 -14.73
C SER A 57 12.73 7.83 -16.12
N LYS A 58 12.96 6.78 -16.90
CA LYS A 58 13.26 6.84 -18.33
C LYS A 58 12.05 7.21 -19.19
N TYR A 59 10.84 7.08 -18.65
CA TYR A 59 9.61 7.22 -19.44
C TYR A 59 8.65 8.29 -18.93
N ARG A 60 8.87 8.88 -17.76
CA ARG A 60 7.96 9.88 -17.17
C ARG A 60 8.58 11.28 -17.17
N PHE A 61 7.89 12.21 -17.82
CA PHE A 61 8.35 13.59 -18.03
C PHE A 61 7.81 14.61 -17.01
N ARG A 62 6.89 14.20 -16.12
CA ARG A 62 6.31 15.06 -15.07
C ARG A 62 6.60 14.47 -13.71
N GLY A 63 6.97 15.29 -12.75
CA GLY A 63 7.37 14.83 -11.42
C GLY A 63 8.66 14.03 -11.48
N HIS A 64 8.74 12.95 -10.69
CA HIS A 64 9.83 11.99 -10.73
C HIS A 64 11.21 12.70 -10.68
N THR A 65 12.02 12.48 -11.71
CA THR A 65 13.34 13.10 -11.93
C THR A 65 13.34 14.61 -11.75
N LEU A 66 12.33 15.32 -12.26
CA LEU A 66 12.29 16.79 -12.20
C LEU A 66 12.20 17.30 -10.76
N HIS A 67 11.39 16.66 -9.92
CA HIS A 67 11.29 17.03 -8.50
C HIS A 67 12.62 16.81 -7.78
N PHE A 68 13.30 15.69 -8.08
CA PHE A 68 14.61 15.40 -7.52
C PHE A 68 15.68 16.44 -7.93
N LEU A 69 15.72 16.82 -9.20
CA LEU A 69 16.65 17.87 -9.68
C LEU A 69 16.41 19.21 -8.97
N HIS A 70 15.15 19.64 -8.84
CA HIS A 70 14.83 20.88 -8.12
C HIS A 70 15.12 20.79 -6.62
N PHE A 71 14.91 19.63 -5.99
CA PHE A 71 15.31 19.45 -4.61
C PHE A 71 16.82 19.67 -4.44
N VAL A 72 17.64 19.04 -5.28
CA VAL A 72 19.11 19.17 -5.21
C VAL A 72 19.56 20.60 -5.58
N GLN A 73 19.02 21.19 -6.64
CA GLN A 73 19.48 22.48 -7.16
C GLN A 73 18.95 23.68 -6.38
N SER A 74 17.70 23.63 -5.93
CA SER A 74 16.98 24.81 -5.41
C SER A 74 16.66 24.73 -3.91
N VAL A 75 16.48 23.53 -3.36
CA VAL A 75 16.06 23.35 -1.95
C VAL A 75 17.23 23.01 -1.05
N LEU A 76 18.10 22.08 -1.45
CA LEU A 76 19.20 21.62 -0.62
C LEU A 76 20.18 22.74 -0.22
N PRO A 77 20.57 23.68 -1.13
CA PRO A 77 21.43 24.81 -0.77
C PRO A 77 20.78 25.80 0.18
N MET A 78 19.45 25.85 0.23
CA MET A 78 18.68 26.67 1.18
C MET A 78 18.69 26.06 2.58
N ILE A 79 18.52 24.74 2.70
CA ILE A 79 18.42 24.06 4.00
C ILE A 79 19.80 23.90 4.64
N LYS A 80 20.81 23.53 3.84
CA LYS A 80 22.16 23.16 4.30
C LYS A 80 22.13 22.16 5.48
N PRO A 81 21.46 21.00 5.34
CA PRO A 81 21.32 20.04 6.44
C PRO A 81 22.65 19.37 6.78
N ARG A 82 22.73 18.75 7.96
CA ARG A 82 23.92 17.98 8.37
C ARG A 82 24.22 16.80 7.42
N PHE A 83 23.16 16.17 6.92
CA PHE A 83 23.19 15.10 5.92
C PHE A 83 21.79 14.92 5.32
N VAL A 84 21.72 14.18 4.20
CA VAL A 84 20.48 13.75 3.56
C VAL A 84 20.34 12.23 3.66
N VAL A 85 19.13 11.75 3.98
CA VAL A 85 18.77 10.32 3.90
C VAL A 85 17.70 10.10 2.84
N VAL A 86 17.91 9.12 1.97
CA VAL A 86 16.96 8.71 0.93
C VAL A 86 16.39 7.34 1.28
N THR A 87 15.10 7.26 1.59
CA THR A 87 14.42 6.02 2.02
C THR A 87 13.89 5.19 0.85
N GLY A 88 14.71 4.97 -0.18
CA GLY A 88 14.44 4.02 -1.26
C GLY A 88 13.59 4.53 -2.41
N ASP A 89 13.31 3.61 -3.34
CA ASP A 89 12.69 3.84 -4.64
C ASP A 89 13.38 4.97 -5.40
N LEU A 90 14.70 4.80 -5.55
CA LEU A 90 15.59 5.72 -6.24
C LEU A 90 15.23 5.80 -7.73
N THR A 91 14.86 4.66 -8.31
CA THR A 91 14.51 4.49 -9.73
C THR A 91 13.04 4.09 -9.95
N ASP A 92 12.49 4.34 -11.14
CA ASP A 92 11.12 3.94 -11.49
C ASP A 92 11.08 2.48 -11.95
N ALA A 93 12.11 1.98 -12.64
CA ALA A 93 12.24 0.56 -13.03
C ALA A 93 11.01 -0.05 -13.72
N LYS A 94 10.09 0.79 -14.24
CA LYS A 94 8.84 0.40 -14.91
C LYS A 94 9.01 0.60 -16.40
N ASP A 95 8.44 -0.31 -17.18
CA ASP A 95 8.40 -0.13 -18.62
C ASP A 95 7.44 1.01 -19.04
N VAL A 96 7.48 1.37 -20.33
CA VAL A 96 6.66 2.45 -20.89
C VAL A 96 5.16 2.26 -20.60
N ARG A 97 4.67 1.01 -20.58
CA ARG A 97 3.25 0.68 -20.35
C ARG A 97 2.90 0.46 -18.87
N ARG A 98 3.87 0.45 -17.96
CA ARG A 98 3.71 0.10 -16.53
C ARG A 98 3.18 -1.32 -16.30
N VAL A 99 3.44 -2.20 -17.24
CA VAL A 99 3.04 -3.61 -17.18
C VAL A 99 4.16 -4.38 -16.49
N THR A 100 5.37 -4.33 -17.02
CA THR A 100 6.53 -5.06 -16.48
C THR A 100 7.49 -4.12 -15.75
N SER A 101 8.60 -4.68 -15.27
CA SER A 101 9.66 -3.94 -14.60
C SER A 101 11.03 -4.55 -14.91
N GLN A 102 12.04 -3.69 -15.00
CA GLN A 102 13.45 -4.05 -15.14
C GLN A 102 14.33 -2.88 -14.70
N GLN A 103 15.62 -3.13 -14.51
CA GLN A 103 16.57 -2.09 -14.17
C GLN A 103 17.07 -1.33 -15.42
N TYR A 104 16.97 0.00 -15.42
CA TYR A 104 17.42 0.87 -16.52
C TYR A 104 18.68 1.63 -16.13
N GLN A 105 19.78 1.38 -16.83
CA GLN A 105 21.05 2.02 -16.52
C GLN A 105 20.96 3.56 -16.55
N GLU A 106 20.16 4.14 -17.45
CA GLU A 106 20.03 5.59 -17.55
C GLU A 106 19.40 6.22 -16.31
N GLU A 107 18.44 5.55 -15.66
CA GLU A 107 17.82 6.04 -14.41
C GLU A 107 18.86 6.11 -13.29
N TRP A 108 19.70 5.07 -13.18
CA TRP A 108 20.79 5.00 -12.21
C TRP A 108 21.92 6.00 -12.48
N GLN A 109 22.24 6.24 -13.75
CA GLN A 109 23.19 7.29 -14.14
C GLN A 109 22.68 8.68 -13.74
N VAL A 110 21.41 8.98 -14.02
CA VAL A 110 20.79 10.25 -13.61
C VAL A 110 20.84 10.42 -12.09
N TYR A 111 20.49 9.38 -11.32
CA TYR A 111 20.57 9.42 -9.86
C TYR A 111 21.96 9.80 -9.37
N ARG A 112 22.97 9.04 -9.79
CA ARG A 112 24.36 9.22 -9.36
C ARG A 112 24.90 10.60 -9.76
N GLN A 113 24.72 10.98 -11.04
CA GLN A 113 25.26 12.21 -11.59
C GLN A 113 24.61 13.46 -10.97
N THR A 114 23.31 13.39 -10.64
CA THR A 114 22.64 14.49 -9.91
C THR A 114 23.31 14.77 -8.57
N ILE A 115 23.66 13.73 -7.81
CA ILE A 115 24.31 13.89 -6.51
C ILE A 115 25.77 14.33 -6.67
N GLU A 116 26.53 13.68 -7.56
CA GLU A 116 27.94 14.00 -7.79
C GLU A 116 28.15 15.43 -8.32
N GLN A 117 27.25 15.94 -9.15
CA GLN A 117 27.38 17.28 -9.75
C GLN A 117 26.66 18.35 -8.94
N GLY A 118 25.54 18.04 -8.29
CA GLY A 118 24.70 19.01 -7.59
C GLY A 118 24.94 19.11 -6.09
N ALA A 119 25.48 18.06 -5.46
CA ALA A 119 25.72 18.01 -4.02
C ALA A 119 26.96 17.17 -3.63
N PRO A 120 28.14 17.39 -4.24
CA PRO A 120 29.31 16.52 -4.05
C PRO A 120 29.79 16.43 -2.59
N ALA A 121 29.68 17.52 -1.84
CA ALA A 121 30.14 17.60 -0.44
C ALA A 121 29.07 17.21 0.60
N MET A 122 27.83 16.98 0.19
CA MET A 122 26.74 16.65 1.11
C MET A 122 26.84 15.18 1.54
N PRO A 123 26.94 14.87 2.85
CA PRO A 123 26.83 13.49 3.31
C PRO A 123 25.46 12.91 2.91
N TRP A 124 25.48 11.82 2.15
CA TRP A 124 24.31 11.26 1.49
C TRP A 124 24.17 9.78 1.81
N TYR A 125 23.10 9.43 2.53
CA TYR A 125 22.80 8.07 2.94
C TYR A 125 21.59 7.56 2.16
N ASP A 126 21.73 6.45 1.44
CA ASP A 126 20.63 5.86 0.68
C ASP A 126 20.42 4.39 1.03
N MET A 127 19.28 3.87 0.60
CA MET A 127 18.96 2.46 0.65
C MET A 127 18.09 2.12 -0.55
N ARG A 128 17.89 0.82 -0.79
CA ARG A 128 17.03 0.33 -1.86
C ARG A 128 15.56 0.37 -1.41
N GLY A 129 14.68 0.73 -2.33
CA GLY A 129 13.26 0.38 -2.26
C GLY A 129 12.92 -0.80 -3.17
N ASN A 130 11.64 -1.17 -3.23
CA ASN A 130 11.23 -2.31 -4.05
C ASN A 130 11.52 -2.11 -5.53
N HIS A 131 11.43 -0.88 -6.02
CA HIS A 131 11.73 -0.56 -7.41
C HIS A 131 13.20 -0.78 -7.76
N ASP A 132 14.08 -0.51 -6.82
CA ASP A 132 15.54 -0.64 -6.97
C ASP A 132 16.00 -2.11 -6.96
N CYS A 133 15.09 -3.05 -6.71
CA CYS A 133 15.34 -4.47 -6.78
C CYS A 133 14.33 -5.23 -7.66
N PHE A 134 13.51 -4.57 -8.48
CA PHE A 134 12.71 -5.28 -9.47
C PHE A 134 13.59 -5.99 -10.50
N ASP A 135 13.19 -7.21 -10.87
CA ASP A 135 13.90 -8.06 -11.84
C ASP A 135 15.40 -8.18 -11.51
N LEU A 136 15.69 -8.48 -10.25
CA LEU A 136 17.05 -8.53 -9.72
C LEU A 136 17.42 -9.95 -9.24
N PRO A 137 18.31 -10.67 -9.95
CA PRO A 137 18.64 -12.06 -9.63
C PRO A 137 19.42 -12.24 -8.34
N SER A 138 20.34 -11.32 -8.04
CA SER A 138 21.20 -11.36 -6.86
C SER A 138 21.94 -10.04 -6.68
N TRP A 139 22.58 -9.87 -5.52
CA TRP A 139 23.44 -8.70 -5.26
C TRP A 139 24.61 -8.58 -6.25
N GLN A 140 25.20 -9.70 -6.68
CA GLN A 140 26.35 -9.69 -7.60
C GLN A 140 25.96 -9.62 -9.08
N SER A 141 24.66 -9.54 -9.37
CA SER A 141 24.18 -9.45 -10.75
C SER A 141 24.71 -8.21 -11.46
N HIS A 142 24.98 -8.33 -12.75
CA HIS A 142 25.39 -7.23 -13.62
C HIS A 142 24.29 -6.15 -13.77
N VAL A 143 23.02 -6.53 -13.56
CA VAL A 143 21.88 -5.59 -13.54
C VAL A 143 21.63 -4.98 -12.15
N ASN A 144 22.44 -5.31 -11.13
CA ASN A 144 22.36 -4.62 -9.83
C ASN A 144 23.05 -3.25 -9.90
N PHE A 145 22.38 -2.26 -10.47
CA PHE A 145 22.96 -0.93 -10.60
C PHE A 145 23.02 -0.15 -9.28
N TYR A 146 22.23 -0.51 -8.26
CA TYR A 146 22.41 0.06 -6.91
C TYR A 146 23.84 -0.18 -6.40
N ARG A 147 24.40 -1.36 -6.66
CA ARG A 147 25.79 -1.70 -6.25
C ARG A 147 26.84 -0.73 -6.82
N THR A 148 26.57 -0.11 -7.96
CA THR A 148 27.54 0.76 -8.66
C THR A 148 27.16 2.24 -8.65
N HIS A 149 25.91 2.58 -8.33
CA HIS A 149 25.40 3.96 -8.38
C HIS A 149 24.82 4.45 -7.05
N GLY A 150 24.46 3.56 -6.13
CA GLY A 150 24.01 3.91 -4.78
C GLY A 150 25.16 4.45 -3.93
N LYS A 151 24.95 5.58 -3.26
CA LYS A 151 25.98 6.24 -2.43
C LYS A 151 26.31 5.43 -1.17
N SER A 152 25.36 4.64 -0.66
CA SER A 152 25.55 3.78 0.51
C SER A 152 25.62 2.29 0.17
N ALA A 153 25.79 1.93 -1.10
CA ALA A 153 25.77 0.53 -1.52
C ALA A 153 26.84 -0.33 -0.84
N ASP A 154 28.04 0.21 -0.63
CA ASP A 154 29.12 -0.48 0.08
C ASP A 154 28.81 -0.67 1.57
N LEU A 155 28.13 0.30 2.20
CA LEU A 155 27.67 0.19 3.58
C LEU A 155 26.61 -0.90 3.71
N VAL A 156 25.64 -0.93 2.80
CA VAL A 156 24.61 -1.99 2.72
C VAL A 156 25.24 -3.36 2.51
N ALA A 157 26.21 -3.47 1.60
CA ALA A 157 26.90 -4.73 1.30
C ALA A 157 27.67 -5.27 2.51
N THR A 158 28.53 -4.44 3.11
CA THR A 158 29.35 -4.80 4.28
C THR A 158 28.48 -5.08 5.50
N GLY A 159 27.44 -4.26 5.70
CA GLY A 159 26.44 -4.44 6.76
C GLY A 159 25.48 -5.61 6.51
N GLN A 160 25.54 -6.24 5.33
CA GLN A 160 24.66 -7.33 4.91
C GLN A 160 23.17 -7.00 5.13
N GLY A 161 22.80 -5.79 4.71
CA GLY A 161 21.45 -5.24 4.79
C GLY A 161 21.17 -4.32 5.99
N ILE A 162 22.08 -4.22 6.96
CA ILE A 162 21.96 -3.28 8.09
C ILE A 162 23.24 -2.46 8.18
N TYR A 163 23.15 -1.13 8.03
CA TYR A 163 24.28 -0.25 8.28
C TYR A 163 23.89 0.88 9.23
N SER A 164 24.88 1.52 9.84
CA SER A 164 24.64 2.62 10.77
C SER A 164 25.74 3.67 10.69
N TRP A 165 25.41 4.91 11.01
CA TRP A 165 26.35 5.99 11.23
C TRP A 165 25.98 6.75 12.51
N GLN A 166 26.85 7.65 12.94
CA GLN A 166 26.69 8.42 14.17
C GLN A 166 26.92 9.89 13.90
N VAL A 167 26.20 10.74 14.63
CA VAL A 167 26.50 12.16 14.78
C VAL A 167 26.87 12.39 16.23
N LYS A 168 28.13 12.77 16.44
CA LYS A 168 28.68 13.09 17.75
C LYS A 168 28.79 14.60 17.87
N GLU A 169 28.06 15.16 18.81
CA GLU A 169 28.09 16.58 19.13
C GLU A 169 28.57 16.77 20.58
N PRO A 170 29.07 17.96 20.96
CA PRO A 170 29.49 18.23 22.34
C PRO A 170 28.38 17.99 23.39
N PHE A 171 27.12 18.01 22.96
CA PHE A 171 25.92 17.90 23.79
C PHE A 171 25.22 16.54 23.74
N GLY A 172 25.69 15.60 22.90
CA GLY A 172 25.04 14.31 22.79
C GLY A 172 25.57 13.44 21.65
N ASN A 173 25.19 12.16 21.68
CA ASN A 173 25.54 11.20 20.64
C ASN A 173 24.26 10.59 20.07
N TYR A 174 24.16 10.61 18.75
CA TYR A 174 22.96 10.21 18.01
C TYR A 174 23.32 9.12 17.00
N GLN A 175 22.52 8.05 16.98
CA GLN A 175 22.72 6.94 16.06
C GLN A 175 21.65 6.93 14.98
N PHE A 176 22.07 6.54 13.79
CA PHE A 176 21.19 6.37 12.64
C PHE A 176 21.44 4.97 12.07
N VAL A 177 20.37 4.21 11.85
CA VAL A 177 20.42 2.82 11.40
C VAL A 177 19.54 2.68 10.16
N ALA A 178 20.09 2.21 9.05
CA ALA A 178 19.35 1.95 7.83
C ALA A 178 19.15 0.45 7.62
N ILE A 179 17.96 0.10 7.14
CA ILE A 179 17.49 -1.26 6.90
C ILE A 179 17.18 -1.42 5.42
N ASP A 180 17.96 -2.27 4.76
CA ASP A 180 17.63 -2.80 3.45
C ASP A 180 16.78 -4.06 3.60
N ALA A 181 15.48 -3.90 3.41
CA ALA A 181 14.48 -4.95 3.52
C ALA A 181 14.09 -5.55 2.16
N CYS A 182 14.76 -5.16 1.08
CA CYS A 182 14.46 -5.67 -0.25
C CYS A 182 14.74 -7.18 -0.33
N PRO A 183 13.89 -7.93 -1.07
CA PRO A 183 14.16 -9.33 -1.34
C PRO A 183 15.55 -9.53 -1.94
N LYS A 184 16.24 -10.57 -1.49
CA LYS A 184 17.56 -10.93 -2.04
C LYS A 184 17.49 -11.29 -3.53
N ARG A 185 16.37 -11.90 -3.92
CA ARG A 185 15.94 -12.13 -5.29
C ARG A 185 14.66 -11.34 -5.49
N GLY A 186 14.76 -10.25 -6.23
CA GLY A 186 13.63 -9.36 -6.46
C GLY A 186 12.88 -9.76 -7.73
N PRO A 187 11.66 -10.32 -7.62
CA PRO A 187 10.86 -10.64 -8.80
C PRO A 187 10.52 -9.35 -9.57
N SER A 188 10.25 -9.48 -10.85
CA SER A 188 9.57 -8.44 -11.61
C SER A 188 8.14 -8.26 -11.09
N ARG A 189 7.56 -7.09 -11.37
CA ARG A 189 6.18 -6.75 -11.02
C ARG A 189 5.17 -7.79 -11.54
N PRO A 190 4.03 -7.97 -10.86
CA PRO A 190 3.53 -7.20 -9.71
C PRO A 190 4.01 -7.67 -8.31
N PHE A 191 4.84 -8.70 -8.22
CA PHE A 191 5.42 -9.12 -6.94
C PHE A 191 6.59 -8.20 -6.54
N ASN A 192 6.91 -8.13 -5.23
CA ASN A 192 7.87 -7.23 -4.58
C ASN A 192 7.24 -5.92 -4.06
N PHE A 193 6.13 -6.03 -3.35
CA PHE A 193 5.50 -4.97 -2.56
C PHE A 193 5.82 -5.11 -1.07
N PHE A 194 6.09 -6.33 -0.58
CA PHE A 194 6.44 -6.56 0.83
C PHE A 194 7.94 -6.78 1.02
N GLY A 195 8.54 -6.05 1.96
CA GLY A 195 9.91 -6.27 2.42
C GLY A 195 9.98 -7.37 3.49
N TYR A 196 11.18 -7.92 3.74
CA TYR A 196 11.36 -8.86 4.83
C TYR A 196 12.75 -8.81 5.49
N LEU A 197 12.78 -9.13 6.79
CA LEU A 197 14.01 -9.37 7.53
C LEU A 197 14.07 -10.83 7.97
N THR A 198 15.13 -11.53 7.56
CA THR A 198 15.40 -12.89 8.06
C THR A 198 15.83 -12.86 9.52
N SER A 199 15.79 -14.00 10.23
CA SER A 199 16.36 -14.12 11.58
C SER A 199 17.80 -13.60 11.69
N LYS A 200 18.64 -13.89 10.68
CA LYS A 200 20.02 -13.38 10.63
C LYS A 200 20.08 -11.86 10.48
N THR A 201 19.17 -11.28 9.70
CA THR A 201 19.09 -9.81 9.55
C THR A 201 18.57 -9.17 10.84
N MET A 202 17.62 -9.83 11.52
CA MET A 202 17.13 -9.41 12.84
C MET A 202 18.23 -9.44 13.91
N ASP A 203 19.13 -10.42 13.88
CA ASP A 203 20.31 -10.45 14.76
C ASP A 203 21.25 -9.26 14.53
N ARG A 204 21.45 -8.89 13.27
CA ARG A 204 22.25 -7.71 12.91
C ARG A 204 21.57 -6.42 13.35
N LEU A 205 20.27 -6.30 13.14
CA LEU A 205 19.48 -5.15 13.60
C LEU A 205 19.55 -5.04 15.13
N ALA A 206 19.33 -6.13 15.86
CA ALA A 206 19.47 -6.15 17.32
C ALA A 206 20.88 -5.76 17.78
N SER A 207 21.91 -6.16 17.02
CA SER A 207 23.30 -5.79 17.30
C SER A 207 23.61 -4.32 16.98
N ALA A 208 22.92 -3.71 16.02
CA ALA A 208 23.05 -2.30 15.69
C ALA A 208 22.32 -1.40 16.71
N LEU A 209 21.16 -1.84 17.21
CA LEU A 209 20.31 -1.11 18.16
C LEU A 209 20.76 -1.25 19.61
N LYS A 210 22.05 -1.02 19.89
CA LYS A 210 22.59 -1.07 21.25
C LYS A 210 22.21 0.20 22.04
N PRO A 211 21.86 0.07 23.33
CA PRO A 211 21.59 1.23 24.18
C PRO A 211 22.89 1.97 24.49
N ALA A 212 23.02 3.22 24.01
CA ALA A 212 24.12 4.15 24.36
C ALA A 212 23.93 5.59 23.83
N PHE A 213 22.80 5.90 23.20
CA PHE A 213 22.61 7.15 22.44
C PHE A 213 21.45 7.96 23.03
N ASN A 214 21.52 9.29 22.89
CA ASN A 214 20.41 10.19 23.21
C ASN A 214 19.17 9.79 22.41
N HIS A 215 19.36 9.62 21.10
CA HIS A 215 18.36 9.01 20.22
C HIS A 215 19.02 8.07 19.22
N THR A 216 18.30 7.00 18.90
CA THR A 216 18.54 6.18 17.72
C THR A 216 17.39 6.38 16.73
N PHE A 217 17.71 6.67 15.48
CA PHE A 217 16.77 6.81 14.38
C PHE A 217 16.92 5.61 13.43
N VAL A 218 15.81 4.99 13.05
CA VAL A 218 15.79 3.87 12.12
C VAL A 218 15.18 4.31 10.80
N PHE A 219 15.75 3.88 9.70
CA PHE A 219 15.28 4.15 8.35
C PHE A 219 15.08 2.84 7.62
N SER A 220 13.96 2.70 6.92
CA SER A 220 13.76 1.66 5.92
C SER A 220 12.89 2.21 4.81
N HIS A 221 12.93 1.62 3.63
CA HIS A 221 11.98 1.98 2.59
C HIS A 221 10.55 1.58 2.98
N TYR A 222 10.37 0.32 3.39
CA TYR A 222 9.06 -0.24 3.69
C TYR A 222 8.58 0.18 5.09
N PRO A 223 7.32 0.64 5.22
CA PRO A 223 6.69 0.77 6.53
C PRO A 223 6.49 -0.60 7.17
N THR A 224 6.37 -0.63 8.49
CA THR A 224 6.26 -1.88 9.25
C THR A 224 5.01 -2.69 8.88
N THR A 225 3.95 -2.03 8.38
CA THR A 225 2.73 -2.68 7.88
C THR A 225 2.94 -3.54 6.62
N THR A 226 3.93 -3.20 5.78
CA THR A 226 4.31 -3.97 4.57
C THR A 226 5.55 -4.83 4.77
N MET A 227 5.89 -5.13 6.03
CA MET A 227 7.07 -5.91 6.39
C MET A 227 6.75 -7.28 6.98
N VAL A 228 7.55 -8.28 6.59
CA VAL A 228 7.60 -9.59 7.25
C VAL A 228 8.87 -9.69 8.09
N PHE A 229 8.71 -9.82 9.40
CA PHE A 229 9.84 -9.92 10.33
C PHE A 229 10.06 -11.36 10.77
N GLY A 230 11.29 -11.83 10.64
CA GLY A 230 11.77 -13.00 11.37
C GLY A 230 11.94 -12.70 12.86
N VAL A 231 12.41 -13.70 13.59
CA VAL A 231 12.77 -13.57 15.02
C VAL A 231 14.29 -13.74 15.13
N SER A 232 14.94 -12.91 15.94
CA SER A 232 16.38 -13.02 16.20
C SER A 232 16.71 -14.35 16.90
N SER A 233 17.98 -14.76 16.87
CA SER A 233 18.51 -15.92 17.60
C SER A 233 18.27 -15.85 19.11
N LYS A 234 18.05 -14.65 19.66
CA LYS A 234 17.73 -14.39 21.07
C LYS A 234 16.24 -14.34 21.37
N GLY A 235 15.37 -14.66 20.40
CA GLY A 235 13.92 -14.62 20.58
C GLY A 235 13.30 -13.22 20.48
N LEU A 236 14.10 -12.18 20.22
CA LEU A 236 13.59 -10.81 20.05
C LEU A 236 12.89 -10.66 18.69
N GLY A 237 11.63 -10.25 18.71
CA GLY A 237 10.89 -9.80 17.54
C GLY A 237 11.16 -8.31 17.25
N PHE A 238 10.66 -7.82 16.11
CA PHE A 238 10.86 -6.42 15.71
C PHE A 238 10.30 -5.42 16.73
N ARG A 239 9.15 -5.73 17.33
CA ARG A 239 8.52 -4.87 18.34
C ARG A 239 9.33 -4.80 19.64
N ASP A 240 10.07 -5.85 19.99
CA ASP A 240 10.97 -5.82 21.15
C ASP A 240 12.14 -4.87 20.89
N LEU A 241 12.61 -4.83 19.64
CA LEU A 241 13.67 -3.92 19.19
C LEU A 241 13.17 -2.46 19.04
N ALA A 242 11.87 -2.24 18.84
CA ALA A 242 11.29 -0.90 18.72
C ALA A 242 11.51 0.00 19.94
N LYS A 243 11.69 -0.61 21.13
CA LYS A 243 12.02 0.09 22.36
C LYS A 243 13.41 0.76 22.33
N GLN A 244 14.30 0.31 21.45
CA GLN A 244 15.69 0.77 21.37
C GLN A 244 15.89 1.96 20.42
N TYR A 245 14.86 2.39 19.69
CA TYR A 245 14.93 3.57 18.82
C TYR A 245 13.79 4.54 19.08
N SER A 246 13.97 5.81 18.73
CA SER A 246 12.95 6.84 18.92
C SER A 246 11.98 6.91 17.74
N VAL A 247 12.51 6.98 16.52
CA VAL A 247 11.71 7.15 15.31
C VAL A 247 12.12 6.16 14.23
N TYR A 248 11.14 5.57 13.57
CA TYR A 248 11.25 4.80 12.33
C TYR A 248 10.76 5.66 11.17
N PHE A 249 11.64 5.97 10.23
CA PHE A 249 11.35 6.75 9.04
C PHE A 249 11.22 5.82 7.82
N CYS A 250 10.17 6.03 7.02
CA CYS A 250 9.92 5.24 5.82
C CYS A 250 9.28 6.01 4.66
N GLY A 251 9.15 5.33 3.52
CA GLY A 251 8.43 5.75 2.31
C GLY A 251 7.46 4.67 1.85
N HIS A 252 7.43 4.37 0.55
CA HIS A 252 6.78 3.21 -0.08
C HIS A 252 5.26 3.26 -0.32
N LEU A 253 4.41 3.68 0.63
CA LEU A 253 2.96 3.79 0.37
C LEU A 253 2.57 5.12 -0.30
N HIS A 254 3.46 6.10 -0.27
CA HIS A 254 3.26 7.44 -0.81
C HIS A 254 2.06 8.14 -0.12
N ARG A 255 1.69 9.32 -0.60
CA ARG A 255 0.32 9.81 -0.30
C ARG A 255 -0.70 9.00 -1.11
N LEU A 256 -1.39 8.09 -0.44
CA LEU A 256 -2.47 7.29 -1.04
C LEU A 256 -3.57 8.21 -1.59
N ALA A 257 -4.17 7.80 -2.71
CA ALA A 257 -5.22 8.56 -3.39
C ALA A 257 -6.45 8.82 -2.50
N ALA A 258 -7.21 9.86 -2.84
CA ALA A 258 -8.45 10.26 -2.17
C ALA A 258 -8.31 10.55 -0.66
N GLY A 259 -7.13 11.00 -0.22
CA GLY A 259 -6.87 11.40 1.17
C GLY A 259 -6.66 10.24 2.14
N LEU A 260 -6.68 8.99 1.67
CA LEU A 260 -6.50 7.80 2.51
C LEU A 260 -5.09 7.71 3.14
N GLY A 261 -4.11 8.46 2.61
CA GLY A 261 -2.72 8.50 3.06
C GLY A 261 -2.22 9.88 3.40
N ASP A 262 -3.10 10.85 3.68
CA ASP A 262 -2.69 12.23 3.99
C ASP A 262 -1.80 12.32 5.23
N VAL A 263 -2.01 11.41 6.19
CA VAL A 263 -1.22 11.28 7.43
C VAL A 263 -0.92 9.80 7.71
N LEU A 264 0.13 9.28 7.08
CA LEU A 264 0.70 7.95 7.35
C LEU A 264 1.73 8.02 8.49
N LYS A 265 1.24 8.37 9.69
CA LYS A 265 2.08 8.55 10.89
C LYS A 265 1.41 7.89 12.06
N TRP A 266 2.20 7.20 12.88
CA TRP A 266 1.71 6.42 14.01
C TRP A 266 2.68 6.47 15.17
N TYR A 267 2.14 6.30 16.37
CA TYR A 267 2.95 6.05 17.56
C TYR A 267 2.63 4.67 18.08
N ASP A 268 3.63 3.78 18.11
CA ASP A 268 3.47 2.47 18.72
C ASP A 268 3.56 2.59 20.24
N PRO A 269 2.46 2.43 21.00
CA PRO A 269 2.51 2.52 22.46
C PRO A 269 3.30 1.39 23.12
N LYS A 270 3.51 0.26 22.45
CA LYS A 270 4.31 -0.84 23.04
C LYS A 270 5.80 -0.71 22.72
N GLY A 271 6.13 -0.18 21.54
CA GLY A 271 7.50 0.20 21.16
C GLY A 271 7.94 1.55 21.75
N GLU A 272 6.98 2.36 22.20
CA GLU A 272 7.14 3.74 22.64
C GLU A 272 7.87 4.60 21.60
N SER A 273 7.65 4.32 20.31
CA SER A 273 8.37 4.90 19.18
C SER A 273 7.39 5.48 18.16
N LEU A 274 7.87 6.43 17.36
CA LEU A 274 7.13 6.94 16.21
C LEU A 274 7.47 6.14 14.95
N GLU A 275 6.48 5.95 14.10
CA GLU A 275 6.65 5.52 12.71
C GLU A 275 6.10 6.63 11.80
N LEU A 276 6.98 7.17 10.97
CA LEU A 276 6.71 8.38 10.19
C LEU A 276 6.99 8.13 8.71
N GLU A 277 5.95 7.77 7.96
CA GLU A 277 6.07 7.72 6.51
C GLU A 277 6.15 9.15 5.93
N LEU A 278 6.99 9.32 4.92
CA LEU A 278 7.12 10.53 4.14
C LEU A 278 6.37 10.36 2.81
N GLY A 279 5.63 11.38 2.39
CA GLY A 279 5.07 11.42 1.05
C GLY A 279 6.15 11.40 -0.02
N ASP A 280 5.79 11.07 -1.25
CA ASP A 280 6.75 10.80 -2.30
C ASP A 280 7.30 12.05 -2.99
N MET A 281 8.55 11.95 -3.43
CA MET A 281 9.11 12.90 -4.39
C MET A 281 8.48 12.74 -5.77
N MET A 282 8.09 11.54 -6.18
CA MET A 282 7.57 11.25 -7.52
C MET A 282 6.41 12.15 -7.99
N VAL A 283 5.35 12.27 -7.22
CA VAL A 283 4.09 12.95 -7.58
C VAL A 283 3.93 14.24 -6.79
N HIS A 284 4.25 14.18 -5.50
CA HIS A 284 3.97 15.29 -4.58
C HIS A 284 5.16 16.22 -4.38
N GLY A 285 6.38 15.77 -4.68
CA GLY A 285 7.59 16.59 -4.48
C GLY A 285 7.84 16.86 -3.00
N MET A 286 7.58 15.86 -2.15
CA MET A 286 7.62 15.97 -0.70
C MET A 286 9.00 15.67 -0.11
N TYR A 287 9.46 16.50 0.82
CA TYR A 287 10.66 16.26 1.61
C TYR A 287 10.39 16.60 3.08
N ARG A 288 11.22 16.08 3.99
CA ARG A 288 11.10 16.31 5.43
C ARG A 288 12.38 16.89 6.00
N ILE A 289 12.25 17.94 6.80
CA ILE A 289 13.33 18.44 7.64
C ILE A 289 13.07 17.97 9.07
N VAL A 290 14.07 17.37 9.70
CA VAL A 290 14.03 16.91 11.09
C VAL A 290 15.05 17.68 11.89
N ALA A 291 14.64 18.30 12.99
CA ALA A 291 15.49 18.99 13.94
C ALA A 291 15.51 18.24 15.28
N VAL A 292 16.69 18.08 15.85
CA VAL A 292 16.87 17.67 17.24
C VAL A 292 17.37 18.89 18.00
N ASP A 293 16.52 19.45 18.86
CA ASP A 293 16.79 20.69 19.60
C ASP A 293 16.64 20.40 21.10
N HIS A 294 17.76 20.35 21.82
CA HIS A 294 17.81 19.94 23.23
C HIS A 294 17.15 18.56 23.47
N ASP A 295 17.48 17.58 22.62
CA ASP A 295 16.88 16.23 22.60
C ASP A 295 15.36 16.20 22.35
N LEU A 296 14.75 17.30 21.88
CA LEU A 296 13.39 17.31 21.35
C LEU A 296 13.42 17.15 19.83
N ILE A 297 12.71 16.15 19.30
CA ILE A 297 12.68 15.81 17.89
C ILE A 297 11.50 16.48 17.20
N SER A 298 11.71 17.56 16.46
CA SER A 298 10.64 18.21 15.69
C SER A 298 10.86 17.99 14.19
N PHE A 299 9.80 17.99 13.39
CA PHE A 299 9.94 17.86 11.95
C PHE A 299 8.85 18.61 11.19
N VAL A 300 9.12 18.93 9.92
CA VAL A 300 8.16 19.50 8.99
C VAL A 300 8.26 18.75 7.65
N ASP A 301 7.11 18.45 7.07
CA ASP A 301 7.02 17.91 5.70
C ASP A 301 6.64 19.05 4.76
N VAL A 302 7.35 19.18 3.65
CA VAL A 302 7.24 20.33 2.73
C VAL A 302 7.06 19.85 1.31
N GLU A 303 6.19 20.52 0.55
CA GLU A 303 6.00 20.31 -0.89
C GLU A 303 6.85 21.28 -1.71
N LEU A 304 7.46 20.79 -2.78
CA LEU A 304 7.99 21.64 -3.84
C LEU A 304 6.86 22.49 -4.47
N PRO A 305 7.14 23.72 -4.93
CA PRO A 305 6.14 24.57 -5.59
C PRO A 305 5.88 24.06 -7.02
N ARG A 306 5.14 22.95 -7.16
CA ARG A 306 4.92 22.21 -8.41
C ARG A 306 4.38 23.03 -9.58
N LYS A 307 3.65 24.12 -9.29
CA LYS A 307 3.11 25.04 -10.30
C LYS A 307 4.18 25.89 -11.00
N GLN A 308 5.36 26.04 -10.39
CA GLN A 308 6.47 26.81 -10.91
C GLN A 308 7.41 25.96 -11.80
N LEU A 309 7.19 24.64 -11.88
CA LEU A 309 8.13 23.73 -12.54
C LEU A 309 7.87 23.69 -14.05
N ALA A 310 8.87 24.09 -14.82
CA ALA A 310 8.84 24.03 -16.28
C ALA A 310 9.05 22.60 -16.79
N PRO A 311 8.56 22.25 -17.99
CA PRO A 311 8.88 20.97 -18.63
C PRO A 311 10.39 20.77 -18.77
N HIS A 312 10.84 19.54 -18.56
CA HIS A 312 12.24 19.16 -18.59
C HIS A 312 12.42 17.83 -19.35
N PRO A 313 13.56 17.59 -20.01
CA PRO A 313 13.89 16.28 -20.56
C PRO A 313 13.71 15.14 -19.55
N VAL A 314 13.19 14.00 -20.03
CA VAL A 314 12.93 12.81 -19.21
C VAL A 314 14.23 12.22 -18.66
N ILE A 315 15.21 12.03 -19.55
CA ILE A 315 16.58 11.73 -19.20
C ILE A 315 17.39 13.01 -19.34
N PRO A 316 17.71 13.68 -18.22
CA PRO A 316 18.40 14.96 -18.20
C PRO A 316 19.93 14.78 -18.31
N LEU A 317 20.40 13.99 -19.28
CA LEU A 317 21.83 13.76 -19.47
C LEU A 317 22.27 14.26 -20.84
N THR A 318 23.36 15.03 -20.86
CA THR A 318 24.10 15.34 -22.09
C THR A 318 24.85 14.11 -22.60
N PRO A 319 25.31 14.09 -23.87
CA PRO A 319 26.16 13.00 -24.37
C PRO A 319 27.46 12.80 -23.58
N ALA A 320 27.95 13.83 -22.88
CA ALA A 320 29.12 13.76 -22.01
C ALA A 320 28.81 13.21 -20.60
N GLY A 321 27.54 12.91 -20.28
CA GLY A 321 27.12 12.44 -18.96
C GLY A 321 26.83 13.55 -17.93
N ASN A 322 26.88 14.82 -18.33
CA ASN A 322 26.53 15.94 -17.46
C ASN A 322 25.02 16.09 -17.33
N ILE A 323 24.54 16.46 -16.13
CA ILE A 323 23.15 16.74 -15.86
C ILE A 323 22.74 18.03 -16.56
N ILE A 324 21.61 17.98 -17.27
CA ILE A 324 20.89 19.16 -17.73
C ILE A 324 20.05 19.62 -16.55
N TRP A 325 20.44 20.70 -15.90
CA TRP A 325 19.71 21.23 -14.75
C TRP A 325 18.49 22.05 -15.19
N PRO A 326 17.34 21.95 -14.49
CA PRO A 326 16.23 22.84 -14.72
C PRO A 326 16.57 24.28 -14.30
N ALA A 327 15.71 25.23 -14.64
CA ALA A 327 15.83 26.59 -14.11
C ALA A 327 15.60 26.57 -12.60
N ALA A 328 16.49 27.19 -11.82
CA ALA A 328 16.34 27.24 -10.37
C ALA A 328 15.03 27.94 -9.97
N ILE A 329 14.42 27.45 -8.90
CA ILE A 329 13.21 28.04 -8.31
C ILE A 329 13.53 28.66 -6.96
N LYS A 330 12.74 29.65 -6.55
CA LYS A 330 12.80 30.26 -5.21
C LYS A 330 11.55 29.82 -4.44
N PRO A 331 11.62 28.72 -3.67
CA PRO A 331 10.47 28.28 -2.90
C PRO A 331 10.17 29.25 -1.75
N ALA A 332 8.93 29.23 -1.29
CA ALA A 332 8.51 30.03 -0.14
C ALA A 332 9.29 29.64 1.13
N PRO A 333 9.39 30.56 2.11
CA PRO A 333 10.08 30.29 3.38
C PRO A 333 9.55 29.03 4.06
N ILE A 334 10.45 28.21 4.57
CA ILE A 334 10.10 27.01 5.33
C ILE A 334 10.25 27.32 6.81
N VAL A 335 9.24 26.96 7.61
CA VAL A 335 9.23 27.19 9.05
C VAL A 335 9.11 25.86 9.78
N LEU A 336 10.05 25.54 10.66
CA LEU A 336 10.02 24.37 11.54
C LEU A 336 10.05 24.83 13.00
N ILE A 337 8.92 24.72 13.69
CA ILE A 337 8.84 25.05 15.12
C ILE A 337 9.47 23.91 15.93
N THR A 338 10.46 24.23 16.77
CA THR A 338 11.21 23.25 17.58
C THR A 338 10.88 23.33 19.07
N ASN A 339 10.60 24.53 19.58
CA ASN A 339 10.09 24.73 20.94
C ASN A 339 8.98 25.80 20.94
N PRO A 340 7.77 25.51 21.46
CA PRO A 340 7.33 24.19 21.93
C PRO A 340 7.25 23.17 20.79
N LYS A 341 7.45 21.88 21.08
CA LYS A 341 7.31 20.79 20.11
C LYS A 341 5.84 20.42 19.88
N ASP A 342 5.52 19.89 18.69
CA ASP A 342 4.21 19.31 18.39
C ASP A 342 3.89 18.09 19.29
N ALA A 343 2.89 18.25 20.16
CA ALA A 343 2.49 17.25 21.14
C ALA A 343 1.87 15.99 20.50
N ARG A 344 1.48 16.02 19.22
CA ARG A 344 1.04 14.81 18.50
C ARG A 344 2.18 13.81 18.33
N PHE A 345 3.41 14.31 18.25
CA PHE A 345 4.62 13.52 18.01
C PHE A 345 5.56 13.52 19.22
N ALA A 346 5.05 13.85 20.41
CA ALA A 346 5.81 13.73 21.65
C ALA A 346 6.07 12.24 22.01
N MET A 347 7.24 11.94 22.56
CA MET A 347 7.61 10.62 23.10
C MET A 347 8.03 10.76 24.57
N PRO A 348 7.08 10.70 25.53
CA PRO A 348 7.35 11.02 26.93
C PRO A 348 8.44 10.19 27.62
N THR A 349 8.69 8.96 27.14
CA THR A 349 9.72 8.07 27.68
C THR A 349 11.08 8.20 26.99
N LYS A 350 11.16 8.95 25.87
CA LYS A 350 12.36 9.08 25.05
C LYS A 350 12.84 10.52 24.87
N GLU A 351 12.01 11.51 25.21
CA GLU A 351 12.32 12.94 25.08
C GLU A 351 12.18 13.67 26.42
N PRO A 352 13.03 14.66 26.73
CA PRO A 352 12.92 15.48 27.93
C PRO A 352 11.85 16.57 27.79
N LEU A 353 10.58 16.18 27.65
CA LEU A 353 9.45 17.10 27.38
C LEU A 353 9.28 18.19 28.44
N HIS A 354 9.71 17.94 29.68
CA HIS A 354 9.65 18.92 30.77
C HIS A 354 10.43 20.21 30.45
N ARG A 355 11.42 20.14 29.56
CA ARG A 355 12.22 21.30 29.11
C ARG A 355 11.37 22.35 28.40
N ILE A 356 10.22 21.98 27.83
CA ILE A 356 9.29 22.92 27.19
C ILE A 356 8.71 23.86 28.26
N GLN A 357 8.23 23.30 29.38
CA GLN A 357 7.63 24.07 30.47
C GLN A 357 8.65 24.96 31.19
N SER A 358 9.91 24.53 31.29
CA SER A 358 10.98 25.31 31.92
C SER A 358 11.75 26.22 30.96
N SER A 359 11.33 26.31 29.69
CA SER A 359 12.02 27.12 28.67
C SER A 359 11.77 28.62 28.83
N SER A 360 12.72 29.44 28.36
CA SER A 360 12.57 30.90 28.33
C SER A 360 12.27 31.46 26.95
N HIS A 361 12.37 30.64 25.90
CA HIS A 361 12.19 31.08 24.51
C HIS A 361 11.38 30.08 23.67
N ILE A 362 10.50 30.62 22.83
CA ILE A 362 10.00 29.94 21.63
C ILE A 362 11.15 29.85 20.63
N ARG A 363 11.32 28.70 19.96
CA ARG A 363 12.38 28.44 18.97
C ARG A 363 11.80 27.83 17.71
N PHE A 364 12.28 28.30 16.57
CA PHE A 364 11.92 27.76 15.27
C PHE A 364 13.03 28.03 14.25
N LEU A 365 13.14 27.14 13.27
CA LEU A 365 14.03 27.29 12.14
C LEU A 365 13.31 27.93 10.98
N VAL A 366 13.97 28.87 10.31
CA VAL A 366 13.51 29.55 9.11
C VAL A 366 14.52 29.31 8.00
N PHE A 367 14.07 28.74 6.90
CA PHE A 367 14.88 28.52 5.70
C PHE A 367 14.32 29.37 4.55
N THR A 368 15.18 30.17 3.92
CA THR A 368 14.81 31.09 2.84
C THR A 368 15.84 31.04 1.72
N SER A 369 15.41 31.22 0.48
CA SER A 369 16.35 31.47 -0.62
C SER A 369 17.09 32.77 -0.33
N SER A 370 18.41 32.72 -0.15
CA SER A 370 19.22 33.94 -0.24
C SER A 370 19.02 34.57 -1.62
N GLY A 371 18.88 35.89 -1.66
CA GLY A 371 18.82 36.63 -2.92
C GLY A 371 20.06 36.37 -3.75
N ASP A 372 19.91 36.38 -5.08
CA ASP A 372 20.98 36.10 -6.03
C ASP A 372 22.23 36.95 -5.72
N GLY A 373 23.35 36.27 -5.49
CA GLY A 373 24.68 36.87 -5.39
C GLY A 373 25.70 35.73 -5.42
N HIS A 374 26.69 35.83 -6.30
CA HIS A 374 27.92 35.07 -6.19
C HIS A 374 28.44 35.12 -4.75
N ASP A 375 28.35 34.01 -4.02
CA ASP A 375 29.31 33.77 -2.96
C ASP A 375 30.54 33.18 -3.67
N ASP A 376 31.44 34.08 -4.06
CA ASP A 376 32.84 33.72 -4.27
C ASP A 376 33.32 32.97 -3.01
N ASP A 377 33.94 31.82 -3.23
CA ASP A 377 34.73 31.11 -2.24
C ASP A 377 35.79 32.05 -1.67
N ASP A 378 35.55 32.77 -0.55
CA ASP A 378 36.66 33.24 0.29
C ASP A 378 36.35 33.63 1.76
N ASP A 379 35.11 33.88 2.18
CA ASP A 379 34.88 34.32 3.58
C ASP A 379 34.51 33.20 4.55
N ALA A 380 35.48 32.34 4.84
CA ALA A 380 35.43 31.37 5.95
C ALA A 380 35.64 32.01 7.34
N LEU A 381 35.74 33.35 7.45
CA LEU A 381 35.99 34.06 8.70
C LEU A 381 35.20 35.39 8.83
N GLY A 382 33.99 35.45 8.28
CA GLY A 382 33.07 36.59 8.43
C GLY A 382 32.03 36.37 9.54
N ASP A 383 32.00 37.29 10.50
CA ASP A 383 30.91 37.54 11.46
C ASP A 383 29.52 37.14 10.91
N GLY A 384 28.80 36.28 11.65
CA GLY A 384 27.50 35.69 11.31
C GLY A 384 26.30 36.67 11.24
N SER A 385 26.52 37.89 10.77
CA SER A 385 25.52 38.95 10.57
C SER A 385 24.90 38.94 9.17
N GLY A 386 24.60 37.76 8.62
CA GLY A 386 23.71 37.62 7.46
C GLY A 386 22.26 37.87 7.90
N ASN A 387 21.88 39.13 8.07
CA ASN A 387 20.55 39.52 8.55
C ASN A 387 19.52 39.17 7.47
N ASN A 388 18.84 38.04 7.62
CA ASN A 388 17.72 37.66 6.75
C ASN A 388 16.60 38.64 7.04
N ASN A 389 16.42 39.64 6.18
CA ASN A 389 15.42 40.71 6.32
C ASN A 389 14.00 40.16 6.15
N VAL A 390 13.55 39.28 7.04
CA VAL A 390 12.23 38.64 7.00
C VAL A 390 11.36 39.19 8.11
N THR A 391 10.07 39.32 7.84
CA THR A 391 9.07 39.69 8.85
C THR A 391 8.48 38.43 9.47
N VAL A 392 8.53 38.33 10.80
CA VAL A 392 8.01 37.16 11.53
C VAL A 392 6.80 37.55 12.38
N HIS A 393 5.72 36.79 12.25
CA HIS A 393 4.53 36.89 13.09
C HIS A 393 4.30 35.58 13.84
N ILE A 394 4.22 35.67 15.17
CA ILE A 394 3.94 34.54 16.06
C ILE A 394 2.57 34.77 16.71
N SER A 395 1.77 33.72 16.79
CA SER A 395 0.52 33.74 17.56
C SER A 395 0.36 32.44 18.34
N ILE A 396 -0.17 32.55 19.57
CA ILE A 396 -0.55 31.43 20.44
C ILE A 396 -2.05 31.52 20.69
N ASP A 397 -2.78 30.44 20.41
CA ASP A 397 -4.24 30.36 20.48
C ASP A 397 -4.95 31.49 19.72
N GLY A 398 -4.36 31.94 18.61
CA GLY A 398 -4.86 33.05 17.78
C GLY A 398 -4.53 34.45 18.31
N VAL A 399 -3.91 34.56 19.49
CA VAL A 399 -3.46 35.83 20.07
C VAL A 399 -2.03 36.12 19.61
N PRO A 400 -1.73 37.32 19.07
CA PRO A 400 -0.36 37.71 18.71
C PRO A 400 0.57 37.65 19.92
N HIS A 401 1.76 37.08 19.71
CA HIS A 401 2.79 37.00 20.75
C HIS A 401 3.35 38.40 21.05
N PRO A 402 3.47 38.83 22.32
CA PRO A 402 3.86 40.21 22.66
C PRO A 402 5.33 40.54 22.37
N HIS A 403 6.20 39.54 22.24
CA HIS A 403 7.63 39.74 21.98
C HIS A 403 7.97 39.47 20.52
N ALA A 404 8.75 40.35 19.91
CA ALA A 404 9.27 40.12 18.57
C ALA A 404 10.25 38.94 18.55
N ALA A 405 10.30 38.23 17.42
CA ALA A 405 11.31 37.22 17.18
C ALA A 405 12.64 37.87 16.75
N THR A 406 13.75 37.30 17.20
CA THR A 406 15.10 37.70 16.82
C THR A 406 15.84 36.54 16.17
N GLN A 407 16.67 36.85 15.18
CA GLN A 407 17.52 35.88 14.54
C GLN A 407 18.72 35.57 15.46
N SER A 408 18.82 34.33 15.93
CA SER A 408 19.89 33.89 16.85
C SER A 408 21.03 33.16 16.13
N SER A 409 20.81 32.71 14.89
CA SER A 409 21.84 32.24 13.96
C SER A 409 21.33 32.31 12.52
N ALA A 410 22.10 31.81 11.54
CA ALA A 410 21.71 31.81 10.12
C ALA A 410 20.29 31.26 9.87
N THR A 411 19.86 30.23 10.59
CA THR A 411 18.53 29.60 10.43
C THR A 411 17.67 29.63 11.69
N LEU A 412 18.25 29.83 12.89
CA LEU A 412 17.49 29.83 14.14
C LEU A 412 16.90 31.20 14.45
N TRP A 413 15.61 31.21 14.75
CA TRP A 413 14.88 32.34 15.28
C TRP A 413 14.31 32.01 16.66
N THR A 414 14.34 32.99 17.56
CA THR A 414 13.84 32.82 18.92
C THR A 414 13.00 34.00 19.36
N ALA A 415 12.03 33.77 20.24
CA ALA A 415 11.23 34.83 20.84
C ALA A 415 11.07 34.55 22.34
N PRO A 416 11.34 35.53 23.24
CA PRO A 416 11.11 35.36 24.67
C PRO A 416 9.66 34.99 24.97
N TRP A 417 9.43 34.08 25.91
CA TRP A 417 8.09 33.75 26.40
C TRP A 417 8.13 33.28 27.85
N ASP A 418 6.95 33.22 28.48
CA ASP A 418 6.77 32.63 29.81
C ASP A 418 5.71 31.53 29.74
N PRO A 419 6.12 30.23 29.72
CA PRO A 419 5.19 29.10 29.69
C PRO A 419 4.22 29.06 30.87
N SER A 420 4.56 29.66 32.02
CA SER A 420 3.73 29.62 33.23
C SER A 420 2.41 30.39 33.08
N THR A 421 2.33 31.26 32.07
CA THR A 421 1.11 32.01 31.71
C THR A 421 0.04 31.15 31.02
N LEU A 422 0.40 29.94 30.57
CA LEU A 422 -0.49 29.02 29.87
C LEU A 422 -0.95 27.87 30.78
N ASP A 423 -2.15 27.33 30.56
CA ASP A 423 -2.63 26.18 31.32
C ASP A 423 -1.90 24.90 30.85
N PRO A 424 -1.09 24.25 31.70
CA PRO A 424 -0.27 23.14 31.26
C PRO A 424 -1.08 21.92 30.80
N ARG A 425 -2.32 21.78 31.28
CA ARG A 425 -3.20 20.64 30.97
C ARG A 425 -4.00 20.83 29.69
N ARG A 426 -4.01 22.06 29.15
CA ARG A 426 -4.74 22.41 27.92
C ARG A 426 -3.86 22.16 26.70
N THR A 427 -4.49 21.79 25.60
CA THR A 427 -3.84 21.78 24.29
C THR A 427 -3.89 23.19 23.71
N HIS A 428 -2.71 23.75 23.44
CA HIS A 428 -2.53 25.06 22.84
C HIS A 428 -2.12 24.92 21.37
N THR A 429 -2.37 25.96 20.57
CA THR A 429 -1.91 26.05 19.18
C THR A 429 -0.93 27.19 19.05
N ILE A 430 0.20 26.95 18.39
CA ILE A 430 1.13 28.02 17.99
C ILE A 430 1.18 28.07 16.46
N LYS A 431 1.21 29.28 15.92
CA LYS A 431 1.42 29.54 14.49
C LYS A 431 2.52 30.57 14.31
N VAL A 432 3.50 30.23 13.48
CA VAL A 432 4.58 31.12 13.06
C VAL A 432 4.43 31.34 11.56
N GLN A 433 4.40 32.61 11.15
CA GLN A 433 4.35 33.04 9.76
C GLN A 433 5.56 33.93 9.46
N VAL A 434 6.24 33.64 8.36
CA VAL A 434 7.42 34.37 7.89
C VAL A 434 7.13 34.94 6.52
N THR A 435 7.47 36.21 6.31
CA THR A 435 7.32 36.91 5.04
C THR A 435 8.67 37.46 4.61
N THR A 436 9.13 37.11 3.42
CA THR A 436 10.36 37.62 2.83
C THR A 436 10.14 38.99 2.15
N PRO A 437 11.21 39.77 1.86
CA PRO A 437 11.08 41.08 1.23
C PRO A 437 10.40 41.06 -0.14
N ASP A 438 10.52 39.96 -0.87
CA ASP A 438 9.88 39.72 -2.17
C ASP A 438 8.39 39.34 -2.04
N GLY A 439 7.84 39.32 -0.83
CA GLY A 439 6.43 39.07 -0.54
C GLY A 439 6.05 37.58 -0.47
N GLN A 440 7.01 36.66 -0.57
CA GLN A 440 6.71 35.24 -0.34
C GLN A 440 6.42 34.97 1.14
N THR A 441 5.44 34.10 1.41
CA THR A 441 5.03 33.78 2.77
C THR A 441 5.13 32.29 3.04
N GLY A 442 5.75 31.96 4.16
CA GLY A 442 5.83 30.63 4.74
C GLY A 442 5.13 30.60 6.09
N SER A 443 4.52 29.48 6.46
CA SER A 443 3.98 29.34 7.82
C SER A 443 3.99 27.92 8.31
N SER A 444 4.09 27.77 9.63
CA SER A 444 3.96 26.50 10.34
C SER A 444 3.00 26.66 11.50
N SER A 445 2.18 25.64 11.73
CA SER A 445 1.25 25.60 12.85
C SER A 445 1.22 24.21 13.46
N ILE A 446 1.36 24.16 14.77
CA ILE A 446 1.40 22.93 15.56
C ILE A 446 0.52 23.07 16.79
N VAL A 447 0.20 21.93 17.39
CA VAL A 447 -0.46 21.86 18.70
C VAL A 447 0.55 21.40 19.74
N PHE A 448 0.56 22.01 20.92
CA PHE A 448 1.50 21.68 21.98
C PHE A 448 0.81 21.60 23.36
N ARG A 449 1.52 20.99 24.32
CA ARG A 449 1.13 20.85 25.73
C ARG A 449 2.35 21.06 26.61
N LEU A 450 2.15 21.50 27.85
CA LEU A 450 3.23 21.74 28.82
C LEU A 450 3.29 20.68 29.93
N ASP A 451 2.34 19.75 29.98
CA ASP A 451 2.25 18.68 30.98
C ASP A 451 2.85 17.33 30.53
N ASN A 452 3.72 17.36 29.51
CA ASN A 452 4.37 16.18 28.92
C ASN A 452 3.43 15.14 28.30
N GLN A 453 2.14 15.47 28.13
CA GLN A 453 1.17 14.56 27.53
C GLN A 453 1.15 14.67 26.00
N ARG A 454 0.75 13.57 25.36
CA ARG A 454 0.57 13.50 23.91
C ARG A 454 -0.84 13.97 23.51
N VAL A 455 -0.95 14.42 22.27
CA VAL A 455 -2.24 14.65 21.58
C VAL A 455 -2.43 13.58 20.52
N ASN A 456 -3.66 13.15 20.25
CA ASN A 456 -3.91 12.20 19.17
C ASN A 456 -3.49 12.80 17.82
N ILE A 457 -2.79 12.01 16.99
CA ILE A 457 -2.36 12.41 15.65
C ILE A 457 -3.56 12.76 14.78
N LYS A 458 -4.66 12.00 14.92
CA LYS A 458 -5.91 12.12 14.15
C LYS A 458 -5.67 11.91 12.65
N GLY A 459 -4.84 10.92 12.29
CA GLY A 459 -4.48 10.62 10.91
C GLY A 459 -5.54 9.84 10.13
N GLY A 460 -6.67 9.48 10.75
CA GLY A 460 -7.80 8.85 10.09
C GLY A 460 -7.44 7.47 9.49
N PRO A 461 -7.87 7.16 8.25
CA PRO A 461 -7.53 5.90 7.59
C PRO A 461 -6.03 5.67 7.42
N GLY A 462 -5.22 6.72 7.22
CA GLY A 462 -3.78 6.60 7.08
C GLY A 462 -3.12 6.07 8.35
N GLU A 463 -3.49 6.61 9.51
CA GLU A 463 -3.02 6.13 10.82
C GLU A 463 -3.44 4.67 11.08
N PHE A 464 -4.63 4.25 10.63
CA PHE A 464 -5.05 2.85 10.69
C PHE A 464 -4.22 1.94 9.79
N ILE A 465 -3.95 2.35 8.55
CA ILE A 465 -3.15 1.57 7.58
C ILE A 465 -1.73 1.35 8.11
N ILE A 466 -1.06 2.43 8.53
CA ILE A 466 0.33 2.36 9.00
C ILE A 466 0.46 1.60 10.33
N SER A 467 -0.54 1.68 11.23
CA SER A 467 -0.54 0.94 12.51
C SER A 467 -0.91 -0.55 12.38
N SER A 468 -1.43 -0.96 11.21
CA SER A 468 -1.82 -2.34 10.94
C SER A 468 -0.62 -3.24 10.57
N ASN A 469 -0.87 -4.53 10.41
CA ASN A 469 0.09 -5.46 9.80
C ASN A 469 -0.57 -6.14 8.61
N MET A 470 -0.37 -5.58 7.42
CA MET A 470 -1.07 -6.04 6.23
C MET A 470 -0.72 -7.49 5.86
N ALA A 471 0.52 -7.93 6.10
CA ALA A 471 0.92 -9.32 5.86
C ALA A 471 0.09 -10.31 6.70
N ILE A 472 -0.06 -10.05 8.01
CA ILE A 472 -0.86 -10.91 8.92
C ILE A 472 -2.35 -10.82 8.57
N VAL A 473 -2.86 -9.63 8.24
CA VAL A 473 -4.27 -9.45 7.84
C VAL A 473 -4.59 -10.26 6.59
N LEU A 474 -3.74 -10.20 5.56
CA LEU A 474 -3.92 -10.96 4.32
C LEU A 474 -3.82 -12.47 4.54
N GLN A 475 -2.89 -12.91 5.39
CA GLN A 475 -2.78 -14.31 5.81
C GLN A 475 -4.07 -14.80 6.48
N GLY A 476 -4.52 -14.09 7.52
CA GLY A 476 -5.74 -14.43 8.26
C GLY A 476 -6.96 -14.44 7.35
N PHE A 477 -7.14 -13.39 6.54
CA PHE A 477 -8.27 -13.27 5.61
C PHE A 477 -8.32 -14.41 4.58
N THR A 478 -7.16 -14.81 4.05
CA THR A 478 -7.08 -15.92 3.08
C THR A 478 -7.35 -17.26 3.76
N LEU A 479 -6.72 -17.54 4.90
CA LEU A 479 -6.86 -18.81 5.61
C LEU A 479 -8.26 -19.00 6.18
N ILE A 480 -8.88 -17.94 6.72
CA ILE A 480 -10.28 -17.97 7.17
C ILE A 480 -11.21 -18.26 5.99
N GLY A 481 -10.99 -17.65 4.83
CA GLY A 481 -11.78 -17.93 3.63
C GLY A 481 -11.71 -19.40 3.20
N ILE A 482 -10.49 -19.96 3.13
CA ILE A 482 -10.28 -21.37 2.80
C ILE A 482 -10.93 -22.28 3.87
N ALA A 483 -10.70 -22.01 5.16
CA ALA A 483 -11.25 -22.79 6.26
C ALA A 483 -12.78 -22.74 6.29
N ALA A 484 -13.38 -21.58 6.05
CA ALA A 484 -14.83 -21.42 5.99
C ALA A 484 -15.44 -22.23 4.84
N MET A 485 -14.86 -22.18 3.64
CA MET A 485 -15.32 -22.99 2.50
C MET A 485 -15.13 -24.50 2.73
N LEU A 486 -13.97 -24.91 3.26
CA LEU A 486 -13.75 -26.32 3.62
C LEU A 486 -14.75 -26.81 4.67
N THR A 487 -15.02 -26.00 5.69
CA THR A 487 -16.03 -26.33 6.72
C THR A 487 -17.42 -26.46 6.09
N ALA A 488 -17.80 -25.50 5.23
CA ALA A 488 -19.08 -25.50 4.52
C ALA A 488 -19.22 -26.70 3.55
N LEU A 489 -18.12 -27.26 3.06
CA LEU A 489 -18.12 -28.47 2.22
C LEU A 489 -18.12 -29.76 3.05
N ILE A 490 -17.28 -29.85 4.07
CA ILE A 490 -17.03 -31.07 4.83
C ILE A 490 -18.13 -31.34 5.85
N VAL A 491 -18.61 -30.33 6.58
CA VAL A 491 -19.64 -30.52 7.62
C VAL A 491 -20.92 -31.16 7.05
N PRO A 492 -21.47 -30.71 5.91
CA PRO A 492 -22.58 -31.38 5.25
C PRO A 492 -22.38 -32.86 4.95
N LYS A 493 -21.14 -33.30 4.69
CA LYS A 493 -20.84 -34.69 4.32
C LYS A 493 -21.10 -35.69 5.46
N PHE A 494 -21.07 -35.22 6.71
CA PHE A 494 -21.40 -36.03 7.88
C PHE A 494 -22.91 -36.22 8.09
N TYR A 495 -23.74 -35.48 7.37
CA TYR A 495 -25.18 -35.64 7.40
C TYR A 495 -25.63 -36.47 6.20
N ASP A 496 -26.48 -37.45 6.45
CA ASP A 496 -27.11 -38.21 5.37
C ASP A 496 -28.15 -37.35 4.63
N ARG A 497 -28.48 -37.76 3.40
CA ARG A 497 -29.48 -37.14 2.53
C ARG A 497 -30.83 -36.95 3.23
N SER A 498 -31.16 -37.82 4.18
CA SER A 498 -32.35 -37.69 5.03
C SER A 498 -32.45 -36.35 5.77
N ARG A 499 -31.32 -35.75 6.20
CA ARG A 499 -31.31 -34.43 6.88
C ARG A 499 -31.65 -33.29 5.94
N PHE A 500 -31.14 -33.34 4.71
CA PHE A 500 -31.57 -32.43 3.65
C PHE A 500 -33.08 -32.55 3.42
N MET A 501 -33.60 -33.77 3.28
CA MET A 501 -35.03 -34.00 3.07
C MET A 501 -35.89 -33.48 4.24
N GLN A 502 -35.47 -33.72 5.49
CA GLN A 502 -36.15 -33.21 6.68
C GLN A 502 -36.19 -31.68 6.72
N LEU A 503 -35.08 -31.03 6.35
CA LEU A 503 -35.01 -29.57 6.31
C LEU A 503 -35.93 -28.99 5.23
N VAL A 504 -35.93 -29.58 4.03
CA VAL A 504 -36.86 -29.21 2.95
C VAL A 504 -38.32 -29.37 3.41
N GLN A 505 -38.64 -30.47 4.09
CA GLN A 505 -39.99 -30.70 4.62
C GLN A 505 -40.39 -29.62 5.64
N ARG A 506 -39.49 -29.24 6.57
CA ARG A 506 -39.73 -28.16 7.54
C ARG A 506 -39.93 -26.80 6.86
N ILE A 507 -39.11 -26.51 5.85
CA ILE A 507 -39.22 -25.29 5.04
C ILE A 507 -40.64 -25.20 4.44
N HIS A 508 -41.15 -26.30 3.85
CA HIS A 508 -42.50 -26.34 3.29
C HIS A 508 -43.63 -26.35 4.32
N GLN A 509 -43.40 -26.89 5.53
CA GLN A 509 -44.38 -26.90 6.61
C GLN A 509 -44.53 -25.52 7.28
N HIS A 510 -43.44 -24.74 7.34
CA HIS A 510 -43.43 -23.44 8.00
C HIS A 510 -42.81 -22.33 7.11
N PRO A 511 -43.49 -21.96 5.99
CA PRO A 511 -43.07 -20.90 5.07
C PRO A 511 -42.64 -19.62 5.77
N GLU A 512 -43.50 -19.18 6.69
CA GLU A 512 -43.43 -17.89 7.37
C GLU A 512 -42.17 -17.77 8.25
N SER A 513 -41.61 -18.91 8.66
CA SER A 513 -40.41 -19.01 9.51
C SER A 513 -39.13 -19.27 8.70
N THR A 514 -39.24 -19.47 7.39
CA THR A 514 -38.11 -19.80 6.54
C THR A 514 -37.33 -18.54 6.20
N SER A 515 -36.10 -18.46 6.69
CA SER A 515 -35.15 -17.42 6.30
C SER A 515 -34.23 -17.87 5.17
N THR A 516 -33.57 -16.92 4.51
CA THR A 516 -32.53 -17.16 3.50
C THR A 516 -31.43 -18.09 4.00
N TRP A 517 -31.10 -18.05 5.29
CA TRP A 517 -30.16 -18.97 5.93
C TRP A 517 -30.56 -20.43 5.77
N HIS A 518 -31.83 -20.78 6.02
CA HIS A 518 -32.32 -22.16 5.89
C HIS A 518 -32.19 -22.68 4.45
N VAL A 519 -32.46 -21.81 3.46
CA VAL A 519 -32.30 -22.12 2.03
C VAL A 519 -30.83 -22.42 1.70
N TRP A 520 -29.89 -21.61 2.19
CA TRP A 520 -28.46 -21.83 1.96
C TRP A 520 -27.93 -23.08 2.68
N VAL A 521 -28.40 -23.36 3.91
CA VAL A 521 -28.07 -24.60 4.62
C VAL A 521 -28.56 -25.82 3.83
N ALA A 522 -29.80 -25.79 3.31
CA ALA A 522 -30.33 -26.87 2.50
C ALA A 522 -29.50 -27.10 1.21
N ARG A 523 -29.08 -26.03 0.54
CA ARG A 523 -28.18 -26.09 -0.61
C ARG A 523 -26.82 -26.71 -0.28
N LEU A 524 -26.23 -26.34 0.84
CA LEU A 524 -24.97 -26.91 1.33
C LEU A 524 -25.12 -28.39 1.67
N LEU A 525 -26.23 -28.79 2.33
CA LEU A 525 -26.55 -30.19 2.61
C LEU A 525 -26.77 -31.02 1.34
N ALA A 526 -27.33 -30.42 0.28
CA ALA A 526 -27.54 -31.09 -0.99
C ALA A 526 -26.23 -31.32 -1.78
N MET A 527 -25.28 -30.40 -1.69
CA MET A 527 -24.09 -30.35 -2.56
C MET A 527 -23.29 -31.68 -2.61
N PRO A 528 -22.94 -32.34 -1.47
CA PRO A 528 -22.15 -33.57 -1.50
C PRO A 528 -22.89 -34.76 -2.14
N HIS A 529 -24.20 -34.69 -2.30
CA HIS A 529 -25.02 -35.75 -2.88
C HIS A 529 -25.41 -35.46 -4.33
N GLU A 530 -25.80 -34.22 -4.61
CA GLU A 530 -26.36 -33.75 -5.88
C GLU A 530 -25.29 -33.26 -6.87
N GLN A 531 -24.13 -32.81 -6.39
CA GLN A 531 -23.00 -32.33 -7.21
C GLN A 531 -21.67 -32.91 -6.71
N ARG A 532 -21.58 -34.24 -6.64
CA ARG A 532 -20.43 -34.99 -6.07
C ARG A 532 -19.09 -34.56 -6.66
N TRP A 533 -18.99 -34.43 -7.98
CA TRP A 533 -17.75 -34.04 -8.66
C TRP A 533 -17.32 -32.61 -8.33
N CYS A 534 -18.26 -31.65 -8.31
CA CYS A 534 -17.97 -30.28 -7.83
C CYS A 534 -17.48 -30.28 -6.40
N TRP A 535 -18.13 -31.06 -5.53
CA TRP A 535 -17.72 -31.17 -4.14
C TRP A 535 -16.27 -31.68 -4.01
N PHE A 536 -15.94 -32.82 -4.64
CA PHE A 536 -14.59 -33.38 -4.60
C PHE A 536 -13.55 -32.43 -5.21
N ALA A 537 -13.82 -31.89 -6.39
CA ALA A 537 -12.90 -30.97 -7.07
C ALA A 537 -12.64 -29.70 -6.24
N THR A 538 -13.68 -29.13 -5.62
CA THR A 538 -13.52 -27.92 -4.79
C THR A 538 -12.74 -28.21 -3.51
N VAL A 539 -13.02 -29.33 -2.82
CA VAL A 539 -12.27 -29.73 -1.62
C VAL A 539 -10.81 -29.99 -1.97
N LEU A 540 -10.53 -30.78 -3.02
CA LEU A 540 -9.16 -31.08 -3.44
C LEU A 540 -8.41 -29.81 -3.87
N PHE A 541 -9.07 -28.90 -4.58
CA PHE A 541 -8.47 -27.65 -4.99
C PHE A 541 -8.13 -26.76 -3.78
N LEU A 542 -9.03 -26.61 -2.80
CA LEU A 542 -8.77 -25.85 -1.58
C LEU A 542 -7.60 -26.44 -0.77
N LEU A 543 -7.50 -27.77 -0.68
CA LEU A 543 -6.35 -28.44 -0.04
C LEU A 543 -5.06 -28.25 -0.85
N ALA A 544 -5.14 -28.30 -2.17
CA ALA A 544 -4.01 -28.05 -3.06
C ALA A 544 -3.50 -26.61 -2.94
N LEU A 545 -4.37 -25.60 -2.78
CA LEU A 545 -3.95 -24.22 -2.55
C LEU A 545 -3.11 -24.07 -1.27
N LEU A 546 -3.38 -24.86 -0.24
CA LEU A 546 -2.64 -24.81 1.03
C LEU A 546 -1.29 -25.55 0.98
N THR A 547 -1.18 -26.60 0.16
CA THR A 547 -0.11 -27.60 0.28
C THR A 547 0.77 -27.74 -0.96
N LEU A 548 0.26 -27.42 -2.15
CA LEU A 548 0.95 -27.61 -3.42
C LEU A 548 1.47 -26.29 -4.00
N PRO A 549 2.48 -26.34 -4.88
CA PRO A 549 2.84 -25.18 -5.69
C PRO A 549 1.67 -24.79 -6.60
N TRP A 550 1.40 -23.49 -6.72
CA TRP A 550 0.30 -23.00 -7.55
C TRP A 550 0.71 -22.93 -9.01
N PHE A 551 1.89 -22.38 -9.30
CA PHE A 551 2.46 -22.30 -10.63
C PHE A 551 3.97 -22.05 -10.63
N ARG A 552 4.62 -22.35 -11.75
CA ARG A 552 6.02 -22.02 -12.02
C ARG A 552 6.09 -20.93 -13.08
N ALA A 553 6.90 -19.90 -12.85
CA ALA A 553 6.91 -18.71 -13.69
C ALA A 553 8.34 -18.14 -13.83
N GLU A 554 8.53 -17.32 -14.85
CA GLU A 554 9.76 -16.54 -15.07
C GLU A 554 9.71 -15.24 -14.26
N PHE A 555 9.90 -15.34 -12.94
CA PHE A 555 9.80 -14.20 -12.03
C PHE A 555 10.95 -13.19 -12.18
N ILE A 556 12.10 -13.59 -12.72
CA ILE A 556 13.28 -12.72 -12.85
C ILE A 556 13.85 -12.84 -14.28
N PRO A 557 13.20 -12.24 -15.29
CA PRO A 557 13.64 -12.32 -16.68
C PRO A 557 15.13 -11.99 -16.92
N SER A 558 15.72 -11.08 -16.14
CA SER A 558 17.13 -10.64 -16.25
C SER A 558 18.18 -11.67 -15.78
N GLY A 559 17.75 -12.74 -15.11
CA GLY A 559 18.65 -13.82 -14.70
C GLY A 559 19.34 -14.43 -15.92
N THR A 560 20.62 -14.77 -15.81
CA THR A 560 21.36 -15.38 -16.93
C THR A 560 21.21 -16.89 -16.92
N LEU A 561 20.99 -17.49 -15.75
CA LEU A 561 20.83 -18.92 -15.57
C LEU A 561 19.37 -19.31 -15.32
N PRO A 562 18.89 -20.48 -15.81
CA PRO A 562 17.49 -20.90 -15.63
C PRO A 562 17.03 -20.94 -14.17
N HIS A 563 17.92 -21.29 -13.24
CA HIS A 563 17.59 -21.37 -11.82
C HIS A 563 17.47 -20.00 -11.13
N GLU A 564 17.98 -18.93 -11.77
CA GLU A 564 17.79 -17.55 -11.32
C GLU A 564 16.50 -16.98 -11.88
N ARG A 565 16.19 -17.28 -13.15
CA ARG A 565 15.03 -16.73 -13.86
C ARG A 565 13.70 -17.30 -13.38
N TYR A 566 13.65 -18.61 -13.18
CA TYR A 566 12.41 -19.33 -12.90
C TYR A 566 12.25 -19.63 -11.42
N GLY A 567 11.09 -19.29 -10.88
CA GLY A 567 10.68 -19.61 -9.52
C GLY A 567 9.35 -20.35 -9.48
N THR A 568 9.06 -20.95 -8.33
CA THR A 568 7.78 -21.64 -8.06
C THR A 568 7.01 -20.87 -7.02
N PHE A 569 5.74 -20.59 -7.31
CA PHE A 569 4.81 -19.88 -6.44
C PHE A 569 4.14 -20.83 -5.46
N TYR A 570 4.19 -20.49 -4.17
CA TYR A 570 3.41 -21.12 -3.12
C TYR A 570 2.58 -20.05 -2.41
N LEU A 571 1.51 -20.47 -1.75
CA LEU A 571 0.76 -19.59 -0.84
C LEU A 571 1.69 -18.89 0.18
N TRP A 572 2.68 -19.63 0.69
CA TRP A 572 3.58 -19.22 1.76
C TRP A 572 4.80 -18.41 1.30
N GLY A 573 5.01 -18.21 0.00
CA GLY A 573 6.16 -17.50 -0.54
C GLY A 573 6.63 -18.02 -1.91
N LEU A 574 7.80 -17.55 -2.35
CA LEU A 574 8.40 -17.97 -3.61
C LEU A 574 9.62 -18.85 -3.37
N ARG A 575 9.84 -19.83 -4.26
CA ARG A 575 11.04 -20.67 -4.23
C ARG A 575 11.83 -20.54 -5.53
N PHE A 576 13.10 -20.17 -5.42
CA PHE A 576 14.07 -20.14 -6.52
C PHE A 576 15.14 -21.20 -6.26
N ALA A 577 15.11 -22.29 -7.03
CA ALA A 577 15.96 -23.46 -6.79
C ALA A 577 15.91 -23.97 -5.34
N HIS A 578 16.95 -23.70 -4.55
CA HIS A 578 17.06 -24.08 -3.13
C HIS A 578 16.79 -22.93 -2.17
N GLU A 579 16.57 -21.71 -2.67
CA GLU A 579 16.35 -20.51 -1.88
C GLU A 579 14.86 -20.23 -1.71
N TRP A 580 14.46 -19.95 -0.46
CA TRP A 580 13.11 -19.55 -0.10
C TRP A 580 13.05 -18.03 0.10
N VAL A 581 12.06 -17.39 -0.51
CA VAL A 581 11.79 -15.95 -0.42
C VAL A 581 10.42 -15.78 0.23
N PRO A 582 10.36 -15.44 1.55
CA PRO A 582 9.13 -15.39 2.33
C PRO A 582 8.38 -14.06 2.10
N ILE A 583 8.04 -13.78 0.84
CA ILE A 583 7.41 -12.52 0.46
C ILE A 583 5.90 -12.59 0.70
N ALA A 584 5.32 -11.57 1.34
CA ALA A 584 3.89 -11.57 1.64
C ALA A 584 3.00 -11.25 0.44
N ASP A 585 3.56 -10.86 -0.70
CA ASP A 585 2.81 -10.65 -1.93
C ASP A 585 2.04 -11.90 -2.39
N THR A 586 2.55 -13.10 -2.06
CA THR A 586 1.84 -14.34 -2.39
C THR A 586 0.50 -14.43 -1.67
N TRP A 587 0.41 -13.89 -0.44
CA TRP A 587 -0.84 -13.78 0.30
C TRP A 587 -1.77 -12.72 -0.27
N MET A 588 -1.23 -11.60 -0.76
CA MET A 588 -2.04 -10.57 -1.43
C MET A 588 -2.70 -11.14 -2.70
N PHE A 589 -1.92 -11.82 -3.53
CA PHE A 589 -2.43 -12.49 -4.72
C PHE A 589 -3.41 -13.62 -4.36
N ALA A 590 -3.09 -14.41 -3.33
CA ALA A 590 -3.95 -15.49 -2.86
C ALA A 590 -5.29 -14.98 -2.31
N ALA A 591 -5.32 -13.87 -1.58
CA ALA A 591 -6.55 -13.27 -1.07
C ALA A 591 -7.51 -12.93 -2.22
N GLY A 592 -6.99 -12.29 -3.28
CA GLY A 592 -7.76 -12.01 -4.49
C GLY A 592 -8.28 -13.30 -5.14
N GLN A 593 -7.42 -14.29 -5.32
CA GLN A 593 -7.80 -15.55 -5.94
C GLN A 593 -8.83 -16.34 -5.12
N VAL A 594 -8.64 -16.48 -3.81
CA VAL A 594 -9.54 -17.22 -2.92
C VAL A 594 -10.93 -16.58 -2.89
N TRP A 595 -11.01 -15.26 -2.76
CA TRP A 595 -12.30 -14.59 -2.56
C TRP A 595 -13.02 -14.18 -3.85
N LEU A 596 -12.28 -13.76 -4.88
CA LEU A 596 -12.90 -13.36 -6.15
C LEU A 596 -13.08 -14.55 -7.10
N ASP A 597 -12.22 -15.56 -7.05
CA ASP A 597 -12.38 -16.73 -7.93
C ASP A 597 -13.10 -17.86 -7.19
N VAL A 598 -12.44 -18.45 -6.18
CA VAL A 598 -12.88 -19.71 -5.58
C VAL A 598 -14.21 -19.55 -4.85
N ALA A 599 -14.33 -18.53 -3.99
CA ALA A 599 -15.54 -18.30 -3.21
C ALA A 599 -16.75 -17.95 -4.10
N VAL A 600 -16.55 -17.16 -5.16
CA VAL A 600 -17.64 -16.80 -6.08
C VAL A 600 -18.18 -18.04 -6.79
N PHE A 601 -17.31 -18.86 -7.39
CA PHE A 601 -17.77 -20.07 -8.07
C PHE A 601 -18.28 -21.14 -7.10
N PHE A 602 -17.67 -21.26 -5.91
CA PHE A 602 -18.20 -22.11 -4.84
C PHE A 602 -19.64 -21.73 -4.48
N LEU A 603 -19.94 -20.44 -4.30
CA LEU A 603 -21.30 -19.96 -4.02
C LEU A 603 -22.26 -20.24 -5.18
N ILE A 604 -21.81 -20.10 -6.43
CA ILE A 604 -22.61 -20.45 -7.61
C ILE A 604 -22.90 -21.95 -7.66
N PHE A 605 -21.91 -22.80 -7.40
CA PHE A 605 -22.09 -24.26 -7.34
C PHE A 605 -23.04 -24.63 -6.21
N CYS A 606 -22.93 -24.01 -5.03
CA CYS A 606 -23.85 -24.20 -3.92
C CYS A 606 -25.27 -23.77 -4.29
N TRP A 607 -25.44 -22.60 -4.93
CA TRP A 607 -26.75 -22.13 -5.39
C TRP A 607 -27.43 -23.20 -6.27
N ARG A 608 -26.68 -23.80 -7.19
CA ARG A 608 -27.18 -24.82 -8.13
C ARG A 608 -27.35 -26.22 -7.52
N ALA A 609 -26.94 -26.45 -6.26
CA ALA A 609 -26.95 -27.77 -5.63
C ALA A 609 -28.36 -28.33 -5.40
N ALA A 610 -29.26 -27.49 -4.90
CA ALA A 610 -30.66 -27.81 -4.69
C ALA A 610 -31.54 -26.96 -5.62
N GLU A 611 -32.63 -27.54 -6.09
CA GLU A 611 -33.55 -26.85 -6.99
C GLU A 611 -34.38 -25.82 -6.21
N ASP A 612 -34.53 -24.61 -6.75
CA ASP A 612 -35.31 -23.56 -6.10
C ASP A 612 -36.79 -23.97 -5.95
N ALA A 613 -37.31 -24.80 -6.87
CA ALA A 613 -38.63 -25.43 -6.74
C ALA A 613 -38.79 -26.32 -5.50
N CYS A 614 -37.70 -26.81 -4.90
CA CYS A 614 -37.72 -27.57 -3.66
C CYS A 614 -37.47 -26.71 -2.41
N LEU A 615 -37.20 -25.40 -2.57
CA LEU A 615 -36.77 -24.50 -1.49
C LEU A 615 -37.57 -23.19 -1.41
N CYS A 616 -38.45 -22.92 -2.38
CA CYS A 616 -39.31 -21.74 -2.38
C CYS A 616 -40.58 -21.97 -1.55
N VAL A 617 -40.89 -21.04 -0.66
CA VAL A 617 -42.16 -21.01 0.09
C VAL A 617 -42.79 -19.62 -0.01
N GLY A 618 -44.11 -19.56 -0.28
CA GLY A 618 -44.96 -18.49 0.28
C GLY A 618 -45.30 -17.22 -0.53
N SER A 619 -45.13 -17.12 -1.86
CA SER A 619 -45.78 -16.02 -2.62
C SER A 619 -46.24 -16.44 -4.01
N PRO A 620 -47.57 -16.43 -4.29
CA PRO A 620 -48.12 -16.72 -5.62
C PRO A 620 -47.59 -15.79 -6.72
N LYS A 621 -47.07 -14.61 -6.36
CA LYS A 621 -46.62 -13.58 -7.30
C LYS A 621 -45.18 -13.75 -7.81
N GLN A 622 -44.36 -14.63 -7.21
CA GLN A 622 -42.95 -14.84 -7.59
C GLN A 622 -42.68 -16.19 -8.28
N ALA A 623 -43.61 -17.15 -8.23
CA ALA A 623 -43.40 -18.53 -8.67
C ALA A 623 -43.59 -18.79 -10.19
N THR A 624 -43.90 -17.76 -10.99
CA THR A 624 -44.03 -17.87 -12.45
C THR A 624 -42.73 -17.55 -13.20
N LYS A 625 -41.70 -17.05 -12.51
CA LYS A 625 -40.43 -16.65 -13.11
C LYS A 625 -39.37 -17.71 -12.87
N ARG A 626 -38.65 -18.10 -13.94
CA ARG A 626 -37.46 -18.95 -13.82
C ARG A 626 -36.53 -18.40 -12.73
N PRO A 627 -35.93 -19.25 -11.88
CA PRO A 627 -34.94 -18.83 -10.90
C PRO A 627 -33.89 -17.90 -11.49
N VAL A 628 -33.46 -16.86 -10.76
CA VAL A 628 -32.51 -15.85 -11.27
C VAL A 628 -31.26 -16.51 -11.86
N HIS A 629 -30.71 -17.52 -11.19
CA HIS A 629 -29.52 -18.23 -11.62
C HIS A 629 -29.70 -19.07 -12.91
N GLU A 630 -30.94 -19.34 -13.31
CA GLU A 630 -31.30 -20.02 -14.55
C GLU A 630 -31.65 -19.06 -15.70
N GLN A 631 -31.80 -17.76 -15.42
CA GLN A 631 -32.10 -16.76 -16.44
C GLN A 631 -30.88 -16.52 -17.34
N ALA A 632 -31.11 -16.37 -18.64
CA ALA A 632 -30.06 -16.26 -19.64
C ALA A 632 -29.13 -15.05 -19.39
N TRP A 633 -29.69 -13.90 -18.98
CA TRP A 633 -28.88 -12.70 -18.68
C TRP A 633 -27.92 -12.94 -17.50
N PHE A 634 -28.37 -13.63 -16.45
CA PHE A 634 -27.53 -13.92 -15.28
C PHE A 634 -26.43 -14.92 -15.64
N ARG A 635 -26.78 -15.97 -16.40
CA ARG A 635 -25.78 -16.90 -16.96
C ARG A 635 -24.75 -16.16 -17.81
N GLY A 636 -25.20 -15.19 -18.63
CA GLY A 636 -24.33 -14.30 -19.38
C GLY A 636 -23.37 -13.51 -18.50
N ILE A 637 -23.84 -12.92 -17.39
CA ILE A 637 -22.99 -12.23 -16.41
C ILE A 637 -21.96 -13.17 -15.80
N VAL A 638 -22.35 -14.40 -15.42
CA VAL A 638 -21.41 -15.39 -14.86
C VAL A 638 -20.35 -15.79 -15.87
N VAL A 639 -20.70 -15.92 -17.15
CA VAL A 639 -19.73 -16.19 -18.24
C VAL A 639 -18.80 -14.99 -18.44
N ILE A 640 -19.32 -13.76 -18.47
CA ILE A 640 -18.50 -12.55 -18.56
C ILE A 640 -17.53 -12.48 -17.37
N TYR A 641 -18.01 -12.80 -16.17
CA TYR A 641 -17.18 -12.87 -14.97
C TYR A 641 -16.07 -13.93 -15.10
N TRP A 642 -16.41 -15.14 -15.54
CA TRP A 642 -15.43 -16.19 -15.80
C TRP A 642 -14.41 -15.80 -16.87
N LEU A 643 -14.84 -15.18 -17.98
CA LEU A 643 -13.94 -14.66 -19.01
C LEU A 643 -13.01 -13.58 -18.45
N TRP A 644 -13.52 -12.72 -17.57
CA TRP A 644 -12.69 -11.74 -16.85
C TRP A 644 -11.67 -12.42 -15.95
N ARG A 645 -12.04 -13.46 -15.17
CA ARG A 645 -11.08 -14.26 -14.38
C ARG A 645 -10.02 -14.94 -15.25
N VAL A 646 -10.41 -15.51 -16.40
CA VAL A 646 -9.48 -16.09 -17.38
C VAL A 646 -8.52 -15.02 -17.92
N SER A 647 -9.01 -13.80 -18.19
CA SER A 647 -8.17 -12.69 -18.66
C SER A 647 -7.09 -12.29 -17.64
N GLU A 648 -7.35 -12.41 -16.33
CA GLU A 648 -6.34 -12.16 -15.30
C GLU A 648 -5.24 -13.23 -15.29
N LEU A 649 -5.58 -14.50 -15.50
CA LEU A 649 -4.56 -15.54 -15.65
C LEU A 649 -3.75 -15.29 -16.93
N VAL A 650 -4.37 -14.90 -18.04
CA VAL A 650 -3.64 -14.50 -19.26
C VAL A 650 -2.69 -13.33 -18.98
N ALA A 651 -3.14 -12.34 -18.20
CA ALA A 651 -2.28 -11.23 -17.77
C ALA A 651 -1.10 -11.74 -16.91
N LEU A 652 -1.34 -12.66 -15.96
CA LEU A 652 -0.28 -13.33 -15.20
C LEU A 652 0.75 -14.00 -16.13
N GLY A 653 0.28 -14.70 -17.17
CA GLY A 653 1.15 -15.26 -18.20
C GLY A 653 1.98 -14.18 -18.91
N SER A 654 1.39 -13.03 -19.24
CA SER A 654 2.10 -11.93 -19.90
C SER A 654 3.22 -11.31 -19.04
N PHE A 655 3.09 -11.35 -17.71
CA PHE A 655 4.14 -10.87 -16.81
C PHE A 655 5.31 -11.86 -16.67
N TYR A 656 5.04 -13.16 -16.70
CA TYR A 656 5.99 -14.18 -16.20
C TYR A 656 6.27 -15.36 -17.15
N GLY A 657 6.49 -15.11 -18.45
CA GLY A 657 7.00 -16.13 -19.38
C GLY A 657 5.98 -16.72 -20.36
N GLY A 658 4.81 -16.08 -20.50
CA GLY A 658 3.82 -16.34 -21.53
C GLY A 658 3.06 -17.65 -21.35
N ILE A 659 2.80 -18.34 -22.47
CA ILE A 659 1.92 -19.52 -22.52
C ILE A 659 2.42 -20.71 -21.68
N LYS A 660 3.75 -20.82 -21.48
CA LYS A 660 4.35 -21.90 -20.67
C LYS A 660 3.86 -21.82 -19.21
N THR A 661 3.80 -20.62 -18.65
CA THR A 661 3.32 -20.35 -17.29
C THR A 661 1.82 -20.62 -17.14
N LEU A 662 1.06 -20.50 -18.23
CA LEU A 662 -0.38 -20.79 -18.24
C LEU A 662 -0.67 -22.29 -18.33
N LEU A 663 0.02 -23.01 -19.23
CA LEU A 663 -0.35 -24.37 -19.57
C LEU A 663 0.40 -25.44 -18.77
N VAL A 664 1.54 -25.10 -18.17
CA VAL A 664 2.42 -26.07 -17.51
C VAL A 664 2.47 -25.81 -16.01
N TYR A 665 2.00 -26.80 -15.23
CA TYR A 665 1.99 -26.77 -13.76
C TYR A 665 1.21 -25.60 -13.12
N ASN A 666 0.09 -25.15 -13.70
CA ASN A 666 -0.71 -24.07 -13.13
C ASN A 666 -2.06 -24.55 -12.57
N LEU A 667 -2.12 -24.70 -11.25
CA LEU A 667 -3.30 -25.15 -10.52
C LEU A 667 -4.53 -24.26 -10.79
N LEU A 668 -4.33 -22.94 -10.94
CA LEU A 668 -5.42 -21.97 -11.16
C LEU A 668 -6.07 -22.11 -12.53
N VAL A 669 -5.28 -22.43 -13.56
CA VAL A 669 -5.80 -22.69 -14.91
C VAL A 669 -6.66 -23.95 -14.92
N PHE A 670 -6.21 -25.03 -14.27
CA PHE A 670 -7.02 -26.25 -14.14
C PHE A 670 -8.35 -26.00 -13.43
N TRP A 671 -8.36 -25.15 -12.40
CA TRP A 671 -9.59 -24.72 -11.74
C TRP A 671 -10.53 -23.97 -12.67
N LEU A 672 -10.04 -22.97 -13.43
CA LEU A 672 -10.91 -22.23 -14.34
C LEU A 672 -11.41 -23.06 -15.52
N ILE A 673 -10.63 -24.05 -16.00
CA ILE A 673 -11.11 -25.04 -16.97
C ILE A 673 -12.24 -25.88 -16.38
N PHE A 674 -12.07 -26.36 -15.14
CA PHE A 674 -13.10 -27.10 -14.42
C PHE A 674 -14.37 -26.24 -14.22
N VAL A 675 -14.23 -24.99 -13.80
CA VAL A 675 -15.34 -24.04 -13.66
C VAL A 675 -16.05 -23.86 -15.00
N GLY A 676 -15.31 -23.59 -16.08
CA GLY A 676 -15.88 -23.41 -17.42
C GLY A 676 -16.68 -24.65 -17.87
N TYR A 677 -16.12 -25.84 -17.63
CA TYR A 677 -16.81 -27.10 -17.88
C TYR A 677 -18.12 -27.20 -17.09
N MET A 678 -18.10 -26.89 -15.79
CA MET A 678 -19.29 -26.92 -14.94
C MET A 678 -20.33 -25.85 -15.30
N LEU A 679 -19.91 -24.68 -15.80
CA LEU A 679 -20.83 -23.64 -16.27
C LEU A 679 -21.54 -24.05 -17.57
N CYS A 680 -20.88 -24.83 -18.43
CA CYS A 680 -21.41 -25.27 -19.71
C CYS A 680 -22.22 -26.58 -19.59
N TRP A 681 -21.65 -27.60 -18.96
CA TRP A 681 -22.18 -28.96 -18.88
C TRP A 681 -22.59 -29.43 -17.47
N GLY A 682 -22.21 -28.69 -16.43
CA GLY A 682 -22.60 -29.02 -15.05
C GLY A 682 -24.08 -28.74 -14.75
N LYS A 683 -24.55 -29.10 -13.55
CA LYS A 683 -25.95 -28.88 -13.12
C LYS A 683 -26.33 -27.41 -13.30
N GLY A 684 -27.40 -27.13 -14.06
CA GLY A 684 -27.84 -25.77 -14.39
C GLY A 684 -26.98 -25.06 -15.45
N GLY A 685 -26.15 -25.79 -16.19
CA GLY A 685 -25.27 -25.28 -17.24
C GLY A 685 -25.99 -24.82 -18.50
N ILE A 686 -25.24 -24.18 -19.40
CA ILE A 686 -25.76 -23.55 -20.63
C ILE A 686 -26.27 -24.59 -21.63
N PHE A 687 -25.56 -25.71 -21.80
CA PHE A 687 -25.86 -26.72 -22.80
C PHE A 687 -26.79 -27.84 -22.30
N LEU A 688 -27.14 -27.84 -21.02
CA LEU A 688 -28.18 -28.73 -20.50
C LEU A 688 -29.55 -28.14 -20.83
N ALA A 689 -30.44 -28.99 -21.35
CA ALA A 689 -31.81 -28.61 -21.62
C ALA A 689 -32.47 -28.02 -20.35
N PRO A 690 -33.33 -26.98 -20.47
CA PRO A 690 -34.10 -26.48 -19.35
C PRO A 690 -34.89 -27.64 -18.75
N ARG A 691 -34.61 -28.01 -17.50
CA ARG A 691 -35.39 -29.05 -16.82
C ARG A 691 -36.80 -28.53 -16.61
N GLN A 692 -37.79 -29.35 -16.95
CA GLN A 692 -39.17 -29.06 -16.58
C GLN A 692 -39.25 -29.08 -15.04
N LEU A 693 -39.74 -27.99 -14.45
CA LEU A 693 -39.94 -27.91 -13.00
C LEU A 693 -40.98 -28.97 -12.62
N PRO A 694 -40.70 -29.84 -11.64
CA PRO A 694 -41.64 -30.88 -11.26
C PRO A 694 -42.91 -30.24 -10.68
N VAL A 695 -44.07 -30.71 -11.16
CA VAL A 695 -45.40 -30.25 -10.74
C VAL A 695 -45.64 -30.50 -9.24
N MET A 696 -44.99 -31.51 -8.69
CA MET A 696 -44.94 -31.81 -7.27
C MET A 696 -43.51 -31.79 -6.78
N CYS A 697 -43.27 -31.27 -5.57
CA CYS A 697 -41.98 -31.43 -4.93
C CYS A 697 -41.70 -32.94 -4.71
N PRO A 698 -40.62 -33.49 -5.29
CA PRO A 698 -40.33 -34.93 -5.21
C PRO A 698 -39.96 -35.41 -3.80
N ILE A 699 -39.79 -34.49 -2.84
CA ILE A 699 -39.36 -34.76 -1.47
C ILE A 699 -40.56 -34.83 -0.50
N CYS A 700 -41.56 -33.96 -0.68
CA CYS A 700 -42.70 -33.87 0.25
C CYS A 700 -44.06 -34.13 -0.40
N GLY A 701 -44.10 -34.34 -1.72
CA GLY A 701 -45.34 -34.62 -2.47
C GLY A 701 -46.31 -33.43 -2.56
N ARG A 702 -45.99 -32.26 -2.01
CA ARG A 702 -46.83 -31.06 -2.18
C ARG A 702 -46.75 -30.57 -3.63
N GLU A 703 -47.91 -30.26 -4.20
CA GLU A 703 -48.01 -29.58 -5.49
C GLU A 703 -47.30 -28.23 -5.42
N ASN A 704 -46.47 -27.95 -6.43
CA ASN A 704 -46.11 -26.57 -6.76
C ASN A 704 -47.38 -25.91 -7.28
N THR A 705 -48.09 -25.17 -6.43
CA THR A 705 -49.43 -24.60 -6.66
C THR A 705 -49.51 -23.52 -7.76
N ASN A 706 -48.70 -23.59 -8.82
CA ASN A 706 -48.59 -22.57 -9.87
C ASN A 706 -48.61 -23.09 -11.32
N ILE A 707 -48.92 -24.37 -11.57
CA ILE A 707 -49.03 -24.90 -12.95
C ILE A 707 -50.49 -24.96 -13.45
N LEU A 708 -51.48 -24.73 -12.58
CA LEU A 708 -52.91 -24.90 -12.88
C LEU A 708 -53.65 -23.61 -13.26
N LEU A 709 -52.96 -22.64 -13.89
CA LEU A 709 -53.60 -21.42 -14.43
C LEU A 709 -53.49 -21.27 -15.96
N LYS A 710 -53.26 -22.37 -16.69
CA LYS A 710 -53.33 -22.39 -18.16
C LYS A 710 -54.15 -23.52 -18.77
N VAL A 711 -54.95 -24.22 -17.97
CA VAL A 711 -55.93 -25.20 -18.46
C VAL A 711 -57.23 -24.98 -17.71
N GLY A 712 -58.10 -24.14 -18.26
CA GLY A 712 -59.41 -23.86 -17.67
C GLY A 712 -60.15 -22.75 -18.39
N GLY A 713 -60.79 -23.08 -19.50
CA GLY A 713 -61.77 -22.20 -20.14
C GLY A 713 -61.98 -22.50 -21.63
N GLY A 714 -62.85 -23.47 -21.95
CA GLY A 714 -63.34 -23.67 -23.31
C GLY A 714 -63.79 -25.09 -23.59
N SER A 715 -65.01 -25.43 -23.16
CA SER A 715 -65.72 -26.63 -23.62
C SER A 715 -66.25 -26.45 -25.05
N SER A 716 -66.17 -27.55 -25.81
CA SER A 716 -66.98 -27.99 -26.97
C SER A 716 -66.95 -27.22 -28.30
N ALA A 717 -66.34 -27.86 -29.31
CA ALA A 717 -66.86 -28.08 -30.68
C ALA A 717 -65.89 -29.04 -31.39
N SER A 718 -66.21 -30.33 -31.45
CA SER A 718 -66.70 -31.05 -32.65
C SER A 718 -65.77 -31.02 -33.87
N GLU A 719 -65.30 -32.23 -34.22
CA GLU A 719 -65.13 -32.76 -35.58
C GLU A 719 -64.07 -32.16 -36.52
N THR A 720 -63.45 -33.09 -37.28
CA THR A 720 -62.57 -32.91 -38.47
C THR A 720 -61.19 -32.29 -38.20
N ALA A 721 -60.05 -32.82 -38.65
CA ALA A 721 -59.80 -33.74 -39.75
C ALA A 721 -58.49 -34.52 -39.55
N VAL A 722 -58.55 -35.77 -39.98
CA VAL A 722 -57.45 -36.62 -40.42
C VAL A 722 -56.86 -36.05 -41.72
N ALA A 723 -55.58 -36.34 -41.97
CA ALA A 723 -54.82 -36.20 -43.23
C ALA A 723 -54.23 -34.80 -43.57
N ALA A 724 -52.89 -34.71 -43.59
CA ALA A 724 -52.15 -34.84 -44.83
C ALA A 724 -50.63 -34.71 -44.58
N VAL A 725 -49.92 -35.71 -45.07
CA VAL A 725 -48.48 -35.81 -45.20
C VAL A 725 -48.11 -35.35 -46.62
N THR A 726 -46.93 -34.71 -46.74
CA THR A 726 -46.04 -34.64 -47.92
C THR A 726 -46.14 -33.48 -48.92
N ALA A 727 -44.93 -33.05 -49.31
CA ALA A 727 -44.47 -32.48 -50.59
C ALA A 727 -44.44 -30.93 -50.65
N ALA A 728 -43.25 -30.30 -50.60
CA ALA A 728 -42.29 -30.07 -51.71
C ALA A 728 -42.67 -28.78 -52.47
N ILE A 729 -41.81 -27.93 -53.02
CA ILE A 729 -40.36 -27.77 -53.22
C ILE A 729 -40.21 -26.35 -53.86
N GLU A 730 -39.08 -25.68 -53.63
CA GLU A 730 -38.43 -24.61 -54.45
C GLU A 730 -39.22 -23.41 -55.02
N PHE A 731 -38.74 -22.18 -54.80
CA PHE A 731 -37.76 -21.51 -55.70
C PHE A 731 -37.25 -20.17 -55.12
N SER A 732 -36.07 -19.78 -55.61
CA SER A 732 -35.21 -18.62 -55.33
C SER A 732 -35.84 -17.25 -55.62
N GLU A 733 -35.33 -16.10 -55.15
CA GLU A 733 -34.13 -15.40 -55.66
C GLU A 733 -33.74 -14.16 -54.82
N GLU A 734 -32.43 -13.91 -54.80
CA GLU A 734 -31.66 -12.64 -54.75
C GLU A 734 -32.04 -11.45 -53.83
N SER A 735 -31.08 -11.03 -52.99
CA SER A 735 -30.15 -9.92 -53.32
C SER A 735 -29.31 -9.44 -52.12
N SER A 736 -28.17 -8.87 -52.47
CA SER A 736 -27.02 -8.42 -51.68
C SER A 736 -27.20 -7.03 -51.06
N GLY A 737 -26.37 -6.68 -50.05
CA GLY A 737 -26.06 -5.27 -49.76
C GLY A 737 -25.87 -4.86 -48.29
N SER A 738 -24.61 -4.93 -47.84
CA SER A 738 -23.88 -3.95 -46.99
C SER A 738 -24.46 -3.40 -45.66
N THR A 739 -23.74 -3.74 -44.58
CA THR A 739 -23.16 -2.87 -43.54
C THR A 739 -23.93 -1.65 -43.01
N SER A 740 -24.18 -1.62 -41.70
CA SER A 740 -23.76 -0.47 -40.88
C SER A 740 -23.37 -0.90 -39.47
N SER A 741 -22.12 -0.57 -39.13
CA SER A 741 -21.54 -0.61 -37.81
C SER A 741 -21.60 0.78 -37.20
N THR A 742 -21.81 0.89 -35.88
CA THR A 742 -21.09 1.88 -35.07
C THR A 742 -21.16 1.53 -33.56
N PRO A 743 -20.02 1.56 -32.87
CA PRO A 743 -19.90 1.45 -31.42
C PRO A 743 -19.74 2.85 -30.76
N PHE A 744 -20.13 2.97 -29.48
CA PHE A 744 -19.86 4.14 -28.65
C PHE A 744 -18.73 3.84 -27.66
N ASN A 745 -17.64 4.60 -27.74
CA ASN A 745 -16.64 4.74 -26.70
C ASN A 745 -16.27 6.22 -26.60
N GLY A 746 -16.35 6.79 -25.40
CA GLY A 746 -16.12 8.21 -25.14
C GLY A 746 -14.90 8.42 -24.25
N SER A 747 -13.91 9.15 -24.76
CA SER A 747 -12.81 9.79 -24.02
C SER A 747 -12.67 11.23 -24.53
N PRO A 748 -12.26 12.22 -23.69
CA PRO A 748 -12.49 13.62 -23.98
C PRO A 748 -11.35 14.35 -24.71
N ARG A 749 -11.79 15.09 -25.73
CA ARG A 749 -11.29 16.33 -26.36
C ARG A 749 -10.06 17.04 -25.77
N THR A 750 -9.12 17.36 -26.66
CA THR A 750 -8.53 18.72 -26.78
C THR A 750 -8.51 19.18 -28.24
N LYS A 751 -8.78 20.48 -28.44
CA LYS A 751 -9.13 21.17 -29.70
C LYS A 751 -7.92 21.44 -30.60
N ASN A 752 -8.15 21.24 -31.91
CA ASN A 752 -7.33 21.71 -33.03
C ASN A 752 -7.37 23.24 -33.22
N ARG A 753 -6.28 23.80 -33.74
CA ARG A 753 -6.34 24.95 -34.66
C ARG A 753 -5.43 24.69 -35.88
N LYS A 754 -6.03 24.92 -37.05
CA LYS A 754 -5.61 24.58 -38.42
C LYS A 754 -4.44 25.43 -38.96
N ARG A 755 -3.67 24.86 -39.89
CA ARG A 755 -3.24 25.43 -41.20
C ARG A 755 -2.40 24.36 -41.94
N ALA A 756 -2.93 23.71 -42.98
CA ALA A 756 -2.84 24.09 -44.40
C ALA A 756 -1.41 24.04 -44.95
N PHE A 757 -1.07 22.90 -45.57
CA PHE A 757 0.12 22.65 -46.38
C PHE A 757 -0.03 23.33 -47.75
N LYS A 758 1.03 23.97 -48.23
CA LYS A 758 1.22 24.29 -49.65
C LYS A 758 2.68 23.95 -50.01
N MET A 759 2.86 22.95 -50.87
CA MET A 759 4.14 22.66 -51.52
C MET A 759 4.34 23.62 -52.69
N THR A 760 5.54 24.18 -52.82
CA THR A 760 6.24 24.41 -54.10
C THR A 760 7.73 24.51 -53.78
N GLY A 761 8.55 23.75 -54.49
CA GLY A 761 10.01 23.74 -54.33
C GLY A 761 10.72 24.78 -55.19
N THR A 762 12.01 24.49 -55.40
CA THR A 762 13.04 25.11 -56.25
C THR A 762 13.98 26.13 -55.60
N SER A 763 15.26 25.91 -55.91
CA SER A 763 16.54 26.53 -55.55
C SER A 763 16.99 26.47 -54.09
#